data_AF-A0A261GQZ7-F1
#
_entry.id   AF-A0A261GQZ7-F1
#
_cell.length_a   1.000
_cell.length_b   1.000
_cell.length_c   1.000
_cell.angle_alpha   90.00
_cell.angle_beta   90.00
_cell.angle_gamma   90.00
#
_symmetry.space_group_name_H-M   'P 1'
#
loop_
_entity.id
_entity.type
_entity.pdbx_description
1 polymer ?
#
loop_
_entity_poly.entity_id
_entity_poly.type
_entity_poly.pdbx_seq_one_letter_code
_entity_poly.pdbx_strand_id
1 'polypeptide(L)'
;MFVLVRSCLFVIVLISLTACGGGGSGGGTVEDATALVKSPEATKLYYQSLAESSYIGKSDPARLDASSLVKFMDYLFDPEDNQVDVISSGAELNSPGQYDNLPEVRSFSTQTRQLLLLGPVSESRQTSSSEAAKAVTASQTVNETYSCAGGGYVRYLGNLTNSGTGVLEVSYHACVRNNGLVINGKGHQSIESDVTNRLTLYYDAVTFSDENGGATLSGYITTENPGPTSNTREIYFLTVTDFESGEQLAYRNFIIDSDSVGEINFSGEMMIDTLGSIAVNSNGLVLDQTVGYQGGEVEFASEASSGKVAFYGDRKVGIYLDEDNDDSYEKVLGLNDGFNAVFSGDIAPEDLNWNQELNFPPVFETVGITSDGSGSTLDTWSAEVGSIVDYDGDDITILEYRWYVNDELMQASISHQFPPYKAAFGDTISLEVVATDGKSTTTSQKVTVSVGDAPFIVEIGEFPEIVEAGQTISFPARVTDPDNIAGPYPAVLISPPEGMAIDSDGILNWTVPEPAFGDISRFRLKIETIDGVRIQVEKTIVVQGSASAKTIVAGDIVVPIRNHSLFVGNFDQIPGNEVLTSDSAGHLMLIKEEEGNYKPSWMYPYGMSDLGIINQTALYDNDLDGSPEIYMATAHSVVYMAKPADIARTVKDYGSYIPKAIEVGDFNSSGTPQIAVIYSESRSSDSNCYLEIIDAHTGNRLFHTSIGERATEVVAGNLDDDENLEIAINNGWVFDGRSYETQWEYTEGFGDYIALGNIEDGASDEIVGANRDTGVAAFSLIKKQKLWDLDRASNCSVLVANIDADSLEEIILGDCESSSITAYDTGTGVPLVDWQYSSIGQRVYSLVLGDIDNDGDSELLWGTGKTESTPNQLVVAEVNGNTHVEISQNTTQMDRLVGNGWASVGGKEKAVFTASPIVDDTKGPRFVQLDHSGSFSVSGEFSPDQSIGYRGIIVDSDSNGDSELLVTSHDANYGGLTLLDLNDYGSIWSSEVEENFFARLIRTADINGDDHPDALYANINKIKAVDIYHRSELSIEIDPVAYIADFYVTDITGDSVKEFLIATTEDVEVWESVDGHYQKTSSLGLSCRKIVPVNVDADPLMEIGCVTGNIIFGPSKLTIYDLSSTGWYELIGKDYDQAIVGISSVPDYPGAIAIGAQYYDRDLIHFHSNVFIDSLITGETLWSSPSIAGRTDSTFFKFRSAAEADGGPRLMMGAYNTMYLFQ
;
A
#
# COMPACT_ATOMS: atom_id res chain seq x y z
N MET A 1 -26.16 51.07 -43.34
CA MET A 1 -25.42 50.42 -44.44
C MET A 1 -24.03 50.09 -43.87
N PHE A 2 -23.77 48.88 -43.39
CA PHE A 2 -24.58 47.64 -43.39
C PHE A 2 -24.57 46.96 -41.99
N VAL A 3 -25.51 46.03 -41.78
CA VAL A 3 -25.74 45.20 -40.56
C VAL A 3 -26.21 45.96 -39.29
N LEU A 4 -27.42 45.67 -38.77
CA LEU A 4 -27.91 45.88 -37.38
C LEU A 4 -29.40 45.42 -37.19
N VAL A 5 -29.99 45.61 -35.98
CA VAL A 5 -31.13 44.85 -35.37
C VAL A 5 -32.32 45.74 -34.89
N ARG A 6 -33.59 45.25 -34.84
CA ARG A 6 -34.63 45.43 -33.74
C ARG A 6 -36.15 45.18 -34.05
N SER A 7 -36.89 44.63 -33.04
CA SER A 7 -38.31 44.89 -32.57
C SER A 7 -39.55 44.64 -33.50
N CYS A 8 -40.82 44.33 -33.10
CA CYS A 8 -41.69 44.34 -31.87
C CYS A 8 -42.79 43.20 -31.88
N LEU A 9 -43.70 43.05 -30.87
CA LEU A 9 -44.69 41.92 -30.70
C LEU A 9 -46.20 42.25 -30.36
N PHE A 10 -47.11 41.25 -30.16
CA PHE A 10 -48.60 41.31 -30.41
C PHE A 10 -49.51 40.21 -29.70
N VAL A 11 -50.89 40.31 -29.74
CA VAL A 11 -52.03 39.27 -29.54
C VAL A 11 -52.75 39.15 -28.14
N ILE A 12 -54.06 38.85 -27.82
CA ILE A 12 -55.46 38.58 -28.43
C ILE A 12 -56.04 37.11 -28.26
N VAL A 13 -57.33 36.68 -27.99
CA VAL A 13 -58.70 37.14 -27.48
C VAL A 13 -59.73 35.91 -27.50
N LEU A 14 -61.05 35.72 -27.11
CA LEU A 14 -62.27 36.38 -26.50
C LEU A 14 -63.49 35.38 -26.17
N ILE A 15 -64.36 35.61 -25.13
CA ILE A 15 -65.84 35.22 -24.94
C ILE A 15 -66.28 33.74 -24.55
N SER A 16 -67.41 33.38 -23.84
CA SER A 16 -68.89 33.47 -24.15
C SER A 16 -69.95 33.03 -23.05
N LEU A 17 -71.23 33.53 -23.11
CA LEU A 17 -72.59 32.90 -22.83
C LEU A 17 -73.33 32.85 -21.41
N THR A 18 -74.45 32.07 -21.27
CA THR A 18 -75.76 32.38 -20.55
C THR A 18 -76.73 31.14 -20.39
N ALA A 19 -77.90 31.03 -19.67
CA ALA A 19 -78.65 31.69 -18.53
C ALA A 19 -80.07 31.01 -18.24
N CYS A 20 -80.92 31.55 -17.32
CA CYS A 20 -82.36 31.21 -16.92
C CYS A 20 -82.66 30.05 -15.91
N GLY A 21 -83.78 29.96 -15.13
CA GLY A 21 -84.82 30.95 -14.72
C GLY A 21 -86.22 30.39 -14.26
N GLY A 22 -86.73 30.77 -13.05
CA GLY A 22 -88.14 30.57 -12.53
C GLY A 22 -88.48 29.19 -11.90
N GLY A 23 -89.54 28.96 -11.09
CA GLY A 23 -90.54 29.82 -10.41
C GLY A 23 -91.96 29.18 -10.27
N GLY A 24 -92.56 29.04 -9.07
CA GLY A 24 -93.95 28.58 -8.92
C GLY A 24 -94.41 28.12 -7.51
N SER A 25 -95.73 28.06 -7.28
CA SER A 25 -96.38 27.68 -6.00
C SER A 25 -97.42 26.56 -6.17
N GLY A 26 -97.58 25.65 -5.20
CA GLY A 26 -98.70 24.70 -5.21
C GLY A 26 -98.90 23.95 -3.89
N GLY A 27 -100.06 24.13 -3.26
CA GLY A 27 -100.52 23.26 -2.17
C GLY A 27 -101.26 22.05 -2.74
N GLY A 28 -100.71 20.84 -2.57
CA GLY A 28 -101.33 19.58 -2.96
C GLY A 28 -101.53 18.67 -1.76
N THR A 29 -102.74 18.11 -1.58
CA THR A 29 -103.04 17.19 -0.50
C THR A 29 -102.65 15.76 -0.85
N VAL A 30 -101.70 15.20 -0.09
CA VAL A 30 -101.54 13.76 0.22
C VAL A 30 -101.75 12.80 -0.97
N GLU A 31 -100.66 12.44 -1.64
CA GLU A 31 -100.49 11.09 -2.19
C GLU A 31 -99.37 10.37 -1.43
N ASP A 32 -99.34 9.05 -1.55
CA ASP A 32 -98.82 8.12 -0.54
C ASP A 32 -97.32 8.24 -0.23
N ALA A 33 -96.98 8.59 1.02
CA ALA A 33 -95.59 8.66 1.48
C ALA A 33 -94.89 7.28 1.46
N THR A 34 -95.64 6.17 1.45
CA THR A 34 -95.09 4.82 1.31
C THR A 34 -94.52 4.53 -0.09
N ALA A 35 -94.67 5.46 -1.05
CA ALA A 35 -94.17 5.30 -2.42
C ALA A 35 -92.74 5.84 -2.64
N LEU A 36 -92.21 6.68 -1.74
CA LEU A 36 -90.98 7.47 -1.96
C LEU A 36 -89.67 6.69 -1.84
N VAL A 37 -89.60 5.68 -0.95
CA VAL A 37 -88.38 4.89 -0.73
C VAL A 37 -88.38 3.66 -1.65
N LYS A 38 -87.97 3.85 -2.92
CA LYS A 38 -87.94 2.78 -3.93
C LYS A 38 -86.64 2.67 -4.76
N SER A 39 -85.72 3.62 -4.61
CA SER A 39 -84.35 3.49 -5.13
C SER A 39 -83.34 4.14 -4.18
N PRO A 40 -82.05 3.74 -4.21
CA PRO A 40 -81.01 4.33 -3.37
C PRO A 40 -80.89 5.85 -3.55
N GLU A 41 -80.97 6.36 -4.78
CA GLU A 41 -80.75 7.78 -5.11
C GLU A 41 -81.86 8.67 -4.56
N ALA A 42 -83.13 8.22 -4.66
CA ALA A 42 -84.26 8.92 -4.08
C ALA A 42 -84.19 8.95 -2.53
N THR A 43 -83.67 7.88 -1.94
CA THR A 43 -83.40 7.80 -0.50
C THR A 43 -82.30 8.77 -0.10
N LYS A 44 -81.19 8.79 -0.85
CA LYS A 44 -80.04 9.68 -0.61
C LYS A 44 -80.42 11.15 -0.66
N LEU A 45 -81.18 11.59 -1.66
CA LEU A 45 -81.68 12.97 -1.77
C LEU A 45 -82.56 13.39 -0.58
N TYR A 46 -83.43 12.50 -0.09
CA TYR A 46 -84.23 12.78 1.11
C TYR A 46 -83.34 13.00 2.34
N TYR A 47 -82.36 12.12 2.55
CA TYR A 47 -81.46 12.21 3.70
C TYR A 47 -80.44 13.36 3.61
N GLN A 48 -80.09 13.85 2.42
CA GLN A 48 -79.39 15.13 2.26
C GLN A 48 -80.23 16.27 2.85
N SER A 49 -81.47 16.43 2.40
CA SER A 49 -82.36 17.48 2.92
C SER A 49 -82.64 17.36 4.43
N LEU A 50 -82.55 16.14 4.98
CA LEU A 50 -82.73 15.89 6.41
C LEU A 50 -81.50 16.28 7.23
N ALA A 51 -80.28 16.01 6.74
CA ALA A 51 -79.05 16.48 7.35
C ALA A 51 -78.99 18.01 7.36
N GLU A 52 -79.27 18.63 6.20
CA GLU A 52 -79.32 20.09 6.03
C GLU A 52 -80.32 20.73 6.99
N SER A 53 -81.57 20.26 7.01
CA SER A 53 -82.62 20.82 7.89
C SER A 53 -82.49 20.46 9.37
N SER A 54 -81.61 19.51 9.73
CA SER A 54 -81.24 19.24 11.13
C SER A 54 -80.14 20.17 11.66
N TYR A 55 -79.39 20.83 10.77
CA TYR A 55 -78.34 21.77 11.14
C TYR A 55 -78.91 23.18 11.29
N ILE A 56 -78.78 23.75 12.49
CA ILE A 56 -79.25 25.08 12.87
C ILE A 56 -78.10 26.00 13.31
N GLY A 57 -76.86 25.52 13.18
CA GLY A 57 -75.63 26.28 13.43
C GLY A 57 -75.26 27.28 12.34
N LYS A 58 -74.12 27.96 12.51
CA LYS A 58 -73.55 28.82 11.46
C LYS A 58 -73.19 28.01 10.22
N SER A 59 -73.57 28.53 9.05
CA SER A 59 -73.17 28.03 7.72
C SER A 59 -72.49 29.11 6.87
N ASP A 60 -72.15 30.26 7.48
CA ASP A 60 -71.23 31.23 6.90
C ASP A 60 -69.79 30.67 6.99
N PRO A 61 -68.88 31.03 6.07
CA PRO A 61 -67.47 30.61 6.13
C PRO A 61 -66.82 30.97 7.48
N ALA A 62 -66.13 30.00 8.09
CA ALA A 62 -65.39 30.19 9.32
C ALA A 62 -64.16 31.08 9.09
N ARG A 63 -63.74 31.82 10.12
CA ARG A 63 -62.43 32.49 10.12
C ARG A 63 -61.46 31.72 11.01
N LEU A 64 -60.30 31.41 10.46
CA LEU A 64 -59.20 30.78 11.17
C LEU A 64 -58.43 31.79 12.01
N ASP A 65 -58.07 31.30 13.19
CA ASP A 65 -57.04 31.78 14.10
C ASP A 65 -56.44 30.55 14.79
N ALA A 66 -55.42 30.71 15.62
CA ALA A 66 -54.76 29.59 16.31
C ALA A 66 -55.73 28.72 17.15
N SER A 67 -56.76 29.33 17.75
CA SER A 67 -57.71 28.65 18.63
C SER A 67 -58.89 28.02 17.86
N SER A 68 -59.23 28.52 16.67
CA SER A 68 -60.23 27.90 15.79
C SER A 68 -59.65 26.84 14.84
N LEU A 69 -58.39 26.96 14.39
CA LEU A 69 -57.71 25.92 13.62
C LEU A 69 -57.51 24.65 14.46
N VAL A 70 -56.97 24.78 15.69
CA VAL A 70 -56.80 23.63 16.61
C VAL A 70 -58.14 22.93 16.84
N LYS A 71 -59.26 23.67 16.95
CA LYS A 71 -60.59 23.07 17.03
C LYS A 71 -61.00 22.27 15.79
N PHE A 72 -60.75 22.76 14.58
CA PHE A 72 -61.05 21.98 13.36
C PHE A 72 -60.16 20.74 13.23
N MET A 73 -58.90 20.80 13.68
CA MET A 73 -58.01 19.64 13.78
C MET A 73 -58.48 18.60 14.81
N ASP A 74 -58.98 19.06 15.96
CA ASP A 74 -59.46 18.27 17.10
C ASP A 74 -60.74 17.44 16.81
N TYR A 75 -61.42 17.73 15.69
CA TYR A 75 -62.49 16.89 15.12
C TYR A 75 -62.04 16.01 13.94
N LEU A 76 -60.79 16.16 13.47
CA LEU A 76 -60.23 15.46 12.31
C LEU A 76 -59.26 14.33 12.68
N PHE A 77 -58.38 14.57 13.66
CA PHE A 77 -57.36 13.62 14.11
C PHE A 77 -57.77 13.00 15.45
N ASP A 78 -57.54 11.69 15.61
CA ASP A 78 -57.78 10.99 16.90
C ASP A 78 -56.52 11.08 17.80
N PRO A 79 -56.62 11.61 19.04
CA PRO A 79 -55.49 11.66 19.97
C PRO A 79 -55.02 10.29 20.50
N GLU A 80 -55.82 9.21 20.40
CA GLU A 80 -55.43 7.88 20.90
C GLU A 80 -54.54 7.11 19.91
N ASP A 81 -54.69 7.30 18.59
CA ASP A 81 -53.85 6.66 17.56
C ASP A 81 -52.36 7.12 17.61
N ASN A 82 -52.06 8.21 18.34
CA ASN A 82 -50.70 8.72 18.56
C ASN A 82 -50.15 8.45 19.97
N GLN A 83 -50.76 7.56 20.76
CA GLN A 83 -50.25 7.17 22.09
C GLN A 83 -49.38 5.91 22.02
N VAL A 84 -48.07 6.09 22.14
CA VAL A 84 -47.10 5.02 22.42
C VAL A 84 -46.38 5.29 23.74
N ASP A 85 -46.31 4.27 24.59
CA ASP A 85 -45.73 4.32 25.94
C ASP A 85 -44.29 4.87 25.96
N VAL A 86 -44.08 5.98 26.66
CA VAL A 86 -42.75 6.59 26.82
C VAL A 86 -41.91 5.74 27.78
N ILE A 87 -41.01 4.94 27.22
CA ILE A 87 -40.02 4.17 28.00
C ILE A 87 -38.59 4.47 27.50
N SER A 88 -37.76 4.95 28.42
CA SER A 88 -36.30 5.10 28.34
C SER A 88 -35.70 6.06 27.30
N SER A 89 -35.73 7.37 27.61
CA SER A 89 -34.56 8.24 27.44
C SER A 89 -34.35 9.07 28.72
N GLY A 90 -33.10 9.44 29.02
CA GLY A 90 -32.72 10.00 30.33
C GLY A 90 -32.75 11.51 30.39
N ALA A 91 -33.90 12.12 30.74
CA ALA A 91 -34.02 13.56 30.99
C ALA A 91 -34.69 13.82 32.36
N GLU A 92 -33.96 14.46 33.30
CA GLU A 92 -34.54 14.86 34.59
C GLU A 92 -35.37 16.15 34.47
N LEU A 93 -36.67 16.03 34.20
CA LEU A 93 -37.62 17.15 34.30
C LEU A 93 -37.93 17.52 35.77
N ASN A 94 -36.98 18.23 36.39
CA ASN A 94 -37.02 18.70 37.78
C ASN A 94 -37.97 19.90 38.00
N SER A 95 -39.30 19.70 37.98
CA SER A 95 -40.24 20.67 38.59
C SER A 95 -41.62 20.10 38.97
N PRO A 96 -41.94 19.93 40.28
CA PRO A 96 -43.30 19.70 40.72
C PRO A 96 -44.07 21.04 40.84
N GLY A 97 -44.84 21.39 39.80
CA GLY A 97 -45.53 22.69 39.68
C GLY A 97 -46.98 22.56 39.20
N GLN A 98 -47.89 23.14 39.97
CA GLN A 98 -49.36 23.08 39.81
C GLN A 98 -49.89 23.48 38.42
N TYR A 99 -50.71 22.62 37.81
CA TYR A 99 -51.71 22.98 36.78
C TYR A 99 -53.13 22.49 37.13
N ASP A 100 -53.44 22.37 38.42
CA ASP A 100 -54.84 22.32 38.87
C ASP A 100 -55.53 23.67 38.58
N ASN A 101 -56.66 23.63 37.85
CA ASN A 101 -57.55 24.75 37.48
C ASN A 101 -57.11 25.63 36.28
N LEU A 102 -57.32 25.13 35.06
CA LEU A 102 -57.75 25.96 33.93
C LEU A 102 -59.18 25.53 33.48
N PRO A 103 -59.93 26.37 32.75
CA PRO A 103 -61.38 26.19 32.61
C PRO A 103 -61.79 25.05 31.67
N GLU A 104 -62.90 24.37 31.99
CA GLU A 104 -63.64 23.52 31.05
C GLU A 104 -64.10 24.34 29.82
N VAL A 105 -63.29 24.37 28.76
CA VAL A 105 -63.81 24.64 27.42
C VAL A 105 -64.66 23.42 27.05
N ARG A 106 -65.98 23.60 27.03
CA ARG A 106 -66.95 22.52 26.77
C ARG A 106 -66.96 22.13 25.29
N SER A 107 -65.96 21.38 24.87
CA SER A 107 -66.00 20.61 23.63
C SER A 107 -66.98 19.43 23.74
N PHE A 108 -67.31 18.80 22.62
CA PHE A 108 -67.80 17.42 22.57
C PHE A 108 -66.97 16.52 23.50
N SER A 109 -67.63 15.60 24.22
CA SER A 109 -66.93 14.57 25.00
C SER A 109 -66.07 13.68 24.08
N THR A 110 -64.92 13.21 24.56
CA THR A 110 -64.00 12.38 23.79
C THR A 110 -64.66 11.09 23.28
N GLN A 111 -65.64 10.55 24.03
CA GLN A 111 -66.41 9.38 23.61
C GLN A 111 -67.47 9.70 22.56
N THR A 112 -68.08 10.89 22.55
CA THR A 112 -68.92 11.33 21.41
C THR A 112 -68.11 11.36 20.10
N ARG A 113 -66.77 11.58 20.15
CA ARG A 113 -65.87 11.54 18.98
C ARG A 113 -65.60 10.12 18.48
N GLN A 114 -65.19 9.20 19.37
CA GLN A 114 -65.06 7.76 19.05
C GLN A 114 -66.35 7.19 18.42
N LEU A 115 -67.51 7.65 18.89
CA LEU A 115 -68.83 7.25 18.39
C LEU A 115 -69.16 7.74 16.97
N LEU A 116 -68.37 8.65 16.38
CA LEU A 116 -68.56 9.18 15.02
C LEU A 116 -67.62 8.55 13.99
N LEU A 117 -66.34 8.43 14.33
CA LEU A 117 -65.32 7.90 13.43
C LEU A 117 -65.32 6.36 13.38
N LEU A 118 -65.42 5.69 14.53
CA LEU A 118 -65.29 4.23 14.61
C LEU A 118 -66.63 3.49 14.80
N GLY A 119 -67.58 4.10 15.53
CA GLY A 119 -68.83 3.46 15.97
C GLY A 119 -69.85 3.06 14.88
N PRO A 120 -70.22 3.93 13.92
CA PRO A 120 -71.44 3.68 13.11
C PRO A 120 -71.24 2.70 11.95
N VAL A 121 -70.01 2.50 11.48
CA VAL A 121 -69.70 1.89 10.19
C VAL A 121 -69.00 0.53 10.30
N SER A 122 -68.07 0.38 11.25
CA SER A 122 -67.30 -0.85 11.47
C SER A 122 -68.18 -2.05 11.91
N GLU A 123 -69.05 -1.85 12.91
CA GLU A 123 -69.92 -2.91 13.45
C GLU A 123 -71.21 -3.13 12.65
N SER A 124 -71.68 -2.10 11.94
CA SER A 124 -72.82 -2.21 11.02
C SER A 124 -72.44 -2.97 9.74
N ARG A 125 -71.19 -2.84 9.26
CA ARG A 125 -70.58 -3.75 8.27
C ARG A 125 -70.68 -5.21 8.75
N GLN A 126 -70.23 -5.54 9.97
CA GLN A 126 -70.24 -6.92 10.46
C GLN A 126 -71.65 -7.50 10.61
N THR A 127 -72.58 -6.76 11.23
CA THR A 127 -73.93 -7.26 11.49
C THR A 127 -74.79 -7.32 10.22
N SER A 128 -74.80 -6.28 9.39
CA SER A 128 -75.66 -6.31 8.19
C SER A 128 -75.14 -7.27 7.10
N SER A 129 -73.83 -7.34 6.84
CA SER A 129 -73.30 -8.25 5.81
C SER A 129 -73.51 -9.73 6.15
N SER A 130 -73.26 -10.12 7.40
CA SER A 130 -73.33 -11.53 7.82
C SER A 130 -74.76 -12.04 8.04
N GLU A 131 -75.75 -11.16 8.12
CA GLU A 131 -77.16 -11.54 8.36
C GLU A 131 -78.05 -11.30 7.14
N ALA A 132 -77.86 -10.21 6.38
CA ALA A 132 -78.56 -10.02 5.10
C ALA A 132 -78.14 -11.08 4.06
N ALA A 133 -76.86 -11.48 4.03
CA ALA A 133 -76.38 -12.54 3.13
C ALA A 133 -77.04 -13.91 3.41
N LYS A 134 -77.58 -14.15 4.61
CA LYS A 134 -78.33 -15.39 4.92
C LYS A 134 -79.72 -15.44 4.27
N ALA A 135 -80.26 -14.30 3.82
CA ALA A 135 -81.60 -14.19 3.24
C ALA A 135 -81.65 -14.24 1.69
N VAL A 136 -80.52 -14.12 0.99
CA VAL A 136 -80.48 -13.94 -0.47
C VAL A 136 -80.61 -15.26 -1.24
N THR A 137 -81.84 -15.79 -1.31
CA THR A 137 -82.28 -16.64 -2.43
C THR A 137 -83.68 -16.25 -2.89
N ALA A 138 -83.78 -15.81 -4.14
CA ALA A 138 -85.01 -15.40 -4.86
C ALA A 138 -85.85 -14.28 -4.21
N SER A 139 -85.59 -13.02 -4.61
CA SER A 139 -86.44 -11.82 -4.48
C SER A 139 -87.41 -11.80 -3.28
N GLN A 140 -86.87 -11.70 -2.06
CA GLN A 140 -87.67 -11.74 -0.82
C GLN A 140 -87.98 -10.34 -0.26
N THR A 141 -89.17 -10.22 0.32
CA THR A 141 -89.53 -9.15 1.24
C THR A 141 -88.87 -9.44 2.59
N VAL A 142 -87.92 -8.59 2.98
CA VAL A 142 -87.27 -8.66 4.29
C VAL A 142 -88.19 -8.00 5.32
N ASN A 143 -88.47 -8.68 6.42
CA ASN A 143 -89.21 -8.15 7.57
C ASN A 143 -88.69 -8.82 8.87
N GLU A 144 -87.38 -8.81 9.03
CA GLU A 144 -86.67 -9.56 10.07
C GLU A 144 -86.36 -8.68 11.28
N THR A 145 -86.28 -9.28 12.46
CA THR A 145 -86.00 -8.58 13.72
C THR A 145 -84.97 -9.36 14.51
N TYR A 146 -83.84 -8.71 14.78
CA TYR A 146 -82.68 -9.30 15.43
C TYR A 146 -82.48 -8.63 16.79
N SER A 147 -82.34 -9.43 17.85
CA SER A 147 -82.00 -8.91 19.19
C SER A 147 -80.58 -8.36 19.19
N CYS A 148 -80.37 -7.19 19.79
CA CYS A 148 -79.02 -6.62 19.93
C CYS A 148 -78.32 -7.22 21.16
N ALA A 149 -76.98 -7.28 21.12
CA ALA A 149 -76.18 -8.16 21.98
C ALA A 149 -76.32 -7.89 23.49
N GLY A 150 -76.40 -6.61 23.90
CA GLY A 150 -76.63 -6.21 25.29
C GLY A 150 -78.11 -6.09 25.68
N GLY A 151 -79.04 -6.15 24.72
CA GLY A 151 -80.47 -5.91 24.92
C GLY A 151 -81.12 -5.10 23.79
N GLY A 152 -82.46 -5.05 23.80
CA GLY A 152 -83.25 -4.42 22.73
C GLY A 152 -83.19 -5.17 21.41
N TYR A 153 -83.59 -4.50 20.32
CA TYR A 153 -83.59 -5.10 18.98
C TYR A 153 -83.43 -4.08 17.85
N VAL A 154 -82.99 -4.57 16.70
CA VAL A 154 -83.04 -3.89 15.40
C VAL A 154 -83.98 -4.65 14.48
N ARG A 155 -84.79 -3.93 13.70
CA ARG A 155 -85.69 -4.50 12.70
C ARG A 155 -85.43 -3.92 11.31
N TYR A 156 -85.35 -4.82 10.33
CA TYR A 156 -85.12 -4.51 8.92
C TYR A 156 -86.39 -4.80 8.12
N LEU A 157 -86.87 -3.82 7.35
CA LEU A 157 -88.11 -3.93 6.56
C LEU A 157 -87.91 -3.39 5.14
N GLY A 158 -88.10 -4.21 4.12
CA GLY A 158 -87.99 -3.79 2.72
C GLY A 158 -88.06 -4.93 1.72
N ASN A 159 -87.55 -4.73 0.52
CA ASN A 159 -87.45 -5.78 -0.51
C ASN A 159 -86.05 -5.76 -1.11
N LEU A 160 -85.42 -6.93 -1.25
CA LEU A 160 -84.13 -7.07 -1.93
C LEU A 160 -84.29 -7.81 -3.26
N THR A 161 -83.45 -7.47 -4.22
CA THR A 161 -83.34 -8.17 -5.50
C THR A 161 -82.69 -9.56 -5.33
N ASN A 162 -82.65 -10.33 -6.43
CA ASN A 162 -81.94 -11.61 -6.46
C ASN A 162 -80.42 -11.51 -6.17
N SER A 163 -79.81 -10.33 -6.26
CA SER A 163 -78.39 -10.08 -5.95
C SER A 163 -78.19 -9.39 -4.60
N GLY A 164 -79.22 -9.34 -3.75
CA GLY A 164 -79.14 -8.74 -2.41
C GLY A 164 -79.20 -7.21 -2.39
N THR A 165 -79.36 -6.54 -3.54
CA THR A 165 -79.44 -5.07 -3.62
C THR A 165 -80.84 -4.56 -3.32
N GLY A 166 -80.93 -3.33 -2.82
CA GLY A 166 -82.20 -2.68 -2.50
C GLY A 166 -82.07 -1.66 -1.37
N VAL A 167 -83.21 -1.22 -0.86
CA VAL A 167 -83.29 -0.33 0.32
C VAL A 167 -84.16 -1.00 1.39
N LEU A 168 -83.67 -1.00 2.62
CA LEU A 168 -84.37 -1.48 3.81
C LEU A 168 -84.59 -0.29 4.76
N GLU A 169 -85.79 -0.15 5.31
CA GLU A 169 -86.01 0.63 6.55
C GLU A 169 -85.33 -0.13 7.70
N VAL A 170 -84.59 0.61 8.54
CA VAL A 170 -83.90 0.06 9.72
C VAL A 170 -84.41 0.79 10.95
N SER A 171 -84.96 0.06 11.92
CA SER A 171 -85.51 0.63 13.16
C SER A 171 -84.83 0.03 14.38
N TYR A 172 -84.23 0.89 15.20
CA TYR A 172 -83.49 0.54 16.41
C TYR A 172 -84.33 0.85 17.66
N HIS A 173 -84.57 -0.16 18.48
CA HIS A 173 -85.35 -0.06 19.71
C HIS A 173 -84.52 -0.50 20.91
N ALA A 174 -83.91 0.48 21.59
CA ALA A 174 -82.98 0.31 22.70
C ALA A 174 -81.87 -0.72 22.42
N CYS A 175 -81.32 -0.70 21.20
CA CYS A 175 -80.39 -1.69 20.69
C CYS A 175 -79.01 -1.51 21.33
N VAL A 176 -78.69 -2.33 22.34
CA VAL A 176 -77.42 -2.25 23.09
C VAL A 176 -76.34 -3.12 22.43
N ARG A 177 -75.14 -2.54 22.25
CA ARG A 177 -73.94 -3.18 21.70
C ARG A 177 -73.02 -3.74 22.80
N ASN A 178 -71.95 -4.43 22.39
CA ASN A 178 -71.02 -5.09 23.31
C ASN A 178 -70.19 -4.11 24.16
N ASN A 179 -69.92 -2.92 23.63
CA ASN A 179 -69.26 -1.80 24.29
C ASN A 179 -70.20 -0.94 25.16
N GLY A 180 -71.44 -1.39 25.41
CA GLY A 180 -72.44 -0.66 26.20
C GLY A 180 -73.28 0.36 25.42
N LEU A 181 -72.85 0.74 24.21
CA LEU A 181 -73.53 1.72 23.37
C LEU A 181 -74.98 1.33 23.04
N VAL A 182 -75.92 2.23 23.34
CA VAL A 182 -77.35 2.08 23.05
C VAL A 182 -77.73 2.89 21.82
N ILE A 183 -78.34 2.23 20.83
CA ILE A 183 -78.82 2.86 19.59
C ILE A 183 -80.35 2.89 19.59
N ASN A 184 -80.94 4.06 19.29
CA ASN A 184 -82.38 4.26 19.15
C ASN A 184 -82.72 5.08 17.90
N GLY A 185 -83.92 4.88 17.35
CA GLY A 185 -84.45 5.70 16.25
C GLY A 185 -84.71 4.89 14.99
N LYS A 186 -84.77 5.57 13.84
CA LYS A 186 -85.03 4.92 12.55
C LYS A 186 -84.17 5.51 11.44
N GLY A 187 -84.02 4.74 10.39
CA GLY A 187 -83.13 5.03 9.29
C GLY A 187 -83.43 4.14 8.10
N HIS A 188 -82.54 4.17 7.12
CA HIS A 188 -82.55 3.24 6.02
C HIS A 188 -81.15 2.66 5.80
N GLN A 189 -81.07 1.56 5.07
CA GLN A 189 -79.84 0.99 4.56
C GLN A 189 -80.03 0.70 3.07
N SER A 190 -79.20 1.28 2.19
CA SER A 190 -79.10 0.83 0.79
C SER A 190 -77.89 -0.06 0.61
N ILE A 191 -78.10 -1.14 -0.15
CA ILE A 191 -77.06 -2.09 -0.57
C ILE A 191 -77.04 -2.10 -2.09
N GLU A 192 -75.88 -1.81 -2.65
CA GLU A 192 -75.60 -1.73 -4.09
C GLU A 192 -74.37 -2.61 -4.38
N SER A 193 -74.41 -3.40 -5.46
CA SER A 193 -73.45 -4.50 -5.69
C SER A 193 -72.92 -4.57 -7.13
N ASP A 194 -72.98 -3.44 -7.83
CA ASP A 194 -72.40 -3.20 -9.14
C ASP A 194 -70.87 -3.01 -9.06
N VAL A 195 -70.19 -4.13 -8.81
CA VAL A 195 -68.72 -4.33 -8.78
C VAL A 195 -68.00 -3.70 -7.59
N THR A 196 -68.42 -2.53 -7.11
CA THR A 196 -68.08 -2.03 -5.77
C THR A 196 -69.11 -2.53 -4.76
N ASN A 197 -68.68 -3.03 -3.60
CA ASN A 197 -69.61 -3.32 -2.50
C ASN A 197 -69.98 -2.01 -1.80
N ARG A 198 -71.04 -1.34 -2.26
CA ARG A 198 -71.48 -0.07 -1.69
C ARG A 198 -72.60 -0.25 -0.67
N LEU A 199 -72.35 0.28 0.51
CA LEU A 199 -73.27 0.33 1.64
C LEU A 199 -73.54 1.79 1.97
N THR A 200 -74.80 2.22 2.02
CA THR A 200 -75.13 3.53 2.62
C THR A 200 -76.07 3.35 3.79
N LEU A 201 -75.72 3.96 4.92
CA LEU A 201 -76.48 3.97 6.16
C LEU A 201 -77.07 5.35 6.34
N TYR A 202 -78.39 5.43 6.40
CA TYR A 202 -79.15 6.66 6.47
C TYR A 202 -79.78 6.81 7.86
N TYR A 203 -79.62 7.96 8.50
CA TYR A 203 -80.02 8.22 9.89
C TYR A 203 -81.09 9.32 9.94
N ASP A 204 -82.26 9.04 10.51
CA ASP A 204 -83.34 10.01 10.76
C ASP A 204 -83.48 10.23 12.27
N ALA A 205 -82.73 11.23 12.76
CA ALA A 205 -82.53 11.52 14.18
C ALA A 205 -82.21 10.25 15.01
N VAL A 206 -81.28 9.42 14.51
CA VAL A 206 -80.85 8.20 15.21
C VAL A 206 -79.93 8.62 16.35
N THR A 207 -80.24 8.19 17.56
CA THR A 207 -79.45 8.51 18.74
C THR A 207 -78.54 7.37 19.13
N PHE A 208 -77.32 7.73 19.50
CA PHE A 208 -76.23 6.86 19.94
C PHE A 208 -75.78 7.37 21.31
N SER A 209 -75.90 6.56 22.36
CA SER A 209 -75.61 6.99 23.73
C SER A 209 -75.20 5.83 24.65
N ASP A 210 -74.32 6.08 25.61
CA ASP A 210 -73.88 5.14 26.64
C ASP A 210 -74.19 5.66 28.05
N GLU A 211 -73.33 5.40 29.04
CA GLU A 211 -73.48 5.92 30.41
C GLU A 211 -72.78 7.27 30.67
N ASN A 212 -71.95 7.73 29.73
CA ASN A 212 -71.14 8.94 29.82
C ASN A 212 -71.58 10.04 28.84
N GLY A 213 -72.22 9.71 27.71
CA GLY A 213 -72.62 10.72 26.74
C GLY A 213 -73.48 10.19 25.58
N GLY A 214 -73.50 10.95 24.48
CA GLY A 214 -74.16 10.54 23.25
C GLY A 214 -74.43 11.67 22.25
N ALA A 215 -74.90 11.31 21.06
CA ALA A 215 -75.29 12.25 20.01
C ALA A 215 -76.51 11.79 19.21
N THR A 216 -77.14 12.76 18.53
CA THR A 216 -78.11 12.53 17.45
C THR A 216 -77.40 12.62 16.10
N LEU A 217 -77.67 11.66 15.21
CA LEU A 217 -77.20 11.64 13.82
C LEU A 217 -78.40 11.79 12.86
N SER A 218 -78.31 12.77 11.96
CA SER A 218 -79.25 13.00 10.86
C SER A 218 -78.49 13.15 9.54
N GLY A 219 -78.77 12.28 8.56
CA GLY A 219 -78.07 12.29 7.26
C GLY A 219 -77.69 10.88 6.80
N TYR A 220 -76.48 10.71 6.26
CA TYR A 220 -75.96 9.38 5.93
C TYR A 220 -74.43 9.30 5.94
N ILE A 221 -73.94 8.06 5.95
CA ILE A 221 -72.57 7.69 5.61
C ILE A 221 -72.65 6.64 4.49
N THR A 222 -71.99 6.90 3.37
CA THR A 222 -71.81 5.97 2.25
C THR A 222 -70.41 5.36 2.32
N THR A 223 -70.31 4.05 2.45
CA THR A 223 -69.05 3.30 2.36
C THR A 223 -68.94 2.59 1.02
N GLU A 224 -67.85 2.82 0.30
CA GLU A 224 -67.52 2.19 -0.97
C GLU A 224 -66.25 1.32 -0.81
N ASN A 225 -66.37 0.04 -1.16
CA ASN A 225 -65.26 -0.91 -1.10
C ASN A 225 -65.01 -1.51 -2.51
N PRO A 226 -63.94 -1.07 -3.22
CA PRO A 226 -63.71 -1.38 -4.63
C PRO A 226 -62.93 -2.70 -4.86
N GLY A 227 -63.46 -3.81 -4.34
CA GLY A 227 -63.00 -5.16 -4.70
C GLY A 227 -62.01 -5.78 -3.69
N PRO A 228 -61.08 -6.65 -4.13
CA PRO A 228 -60.26 -7.48 -3.22
C PRO A 228 -59.01 -6.77 -2.67
N THR A 229 -58.77 -5.51 -3.02
CA THR A 229 -57.75 -4.63 -2.40
C THR A 229 -58.35 -3.87 -1.24
N SER A 230 -57.59 -3.73 -0.15
CA SER A 230 -58.08 -3.36 1.19
C SER A 230 -58.72 -1.97 1.32
N ASN A 231 -58.48 -1.10 0.35
CA ASN A 231 -58.81 0.33 0.38
C ASN A 231 -60.31 0.55 0.70
N THR A 232 -60.60 1.51 1.56
CA THR A 232 -61.96 1.88 1.96
C THR A 232 -62.17 3.38 1.75
N ARG A 233 -63.21 3.71 0.98
CA ARG A 233 -63.73 5.07 0.79
C ARG A 233 -64.98 5.24 1.65
N GLU A 234 -65.03 6.29 2.47
CA GLU A 234 -66.19 6.62 3.29
C GLU A 234 -66.61 8.07 2.98
N ILE A 235 -67.90 8.31 2.73
CA ILE A 235 -68.45 9.61 2.30
C ILE A 235 -69.57 10.01 3.27
N TYR A 236 -69.30 11.02 4.07
CA TYR A 236 -70.19 11.55 5.10
C TYR A 236 -71.00 12.74 4.56
N PHE A 237 -72.32 12.67 4.73
CA PHE A 237 -73.21 13.82 4.57
C PHE A 237 -74.17 13.81 5.76
N LEU A 238 -73.68 14.36 6.86
CA LEU A 238 -74.17 14.07 8.20
C LEU A 238 -74.27 15.36 9.00
N THR A 239 -75.31 15.47 9.82
CA THR A 239 -75.37 16.45 10.90
C THR A 239 -75.43 15.66 12.21
N VAL A 240 -74.53 16.05 13.11
CA VAL A 240 -74.37 15.52 14.46
C VAL A 240 -74.89 16.56 15.44
N THR A 241 -75.41 16.14 16.59
CA THR A 241 -75.73 17.02 17.71
C THR A 241 -75.43 16.28 19.01
N ASP A 242 -74.45 16.76 19.76
CA ASP A 242 -74.05 16.18 21.04
C ASP A 242 -75.11 16.41 22.13
N PHE A 243 -75.18 15.50 23.09
CA PHE A 243 -76.18 15.52 24.16
C PHE A 243 -75.83 16.43 25.35
N GLU A 244 -74.55 16.70 25.60
CA GLU A 244 -74.10 17.40 26.81
C GLU A 244 -73.86 18.89 26.56
N SER A 245 -73.16 19.20 25.47
CA SER A 245 -72.89 20.55 24.98
C SER A 245 -74.08 21.13 24.21
N GLY A 246 -74.78 20.28 23.44
CA GLY A 246 -75.75 20.70 22.42
C GLY A 246 -75.11 21.24 21.14
N GLU A 247 -73.78 21.22 21.02
CA GLU A 247 -73.03 21.67 19.85
C GLU A 247 -73.32 20.77 18.63
N GLN A 248 -73.41 21.38 17.45
CA GLN A 248 -73.61 20.69 16.18
C GLN A 248 -72.34 20.72 15.32
N LEU A 249 -71.93 19.52 14.90
CA LEU A 249 -70.91 19.27 13.88
C LEU A 249 -71.61 18.75 12.61
N ALA A 250 -71.25 19.26 11.44
CA ALA A 250 -71.87 18.87 10.18
C ALA A 250 -70.86 18.65 9.06
N TYR A 251 -70.95 17.49 8.41
CA TYR A 251 -70.13 17.09 7.27
C TYR A 251 -70.95 17.18 5.97
N ARG A 252 -70.39 17.73 4.89
CA ARG A 252 -71.04 17.83 3.59
C ARG A 252 -70.14 17.27 2.49
N ASN A 253 -70.48 16.07 2.02
CA ASN A 253 -69.68 15.28 1.09
C ASN A 253 -68.21 15.13 1.55
N PHE A 254 -68.01 14.97 2.86
CA PHE A 254 -66.70 14.78 3.44
C PHE A 254 -66.25 13.35 3.18
N ILE A 255 -65.12 13.18 2.51
CA ILE A 255 -64.57 11.91 2.05
C ILE A 255 -63.36 11.56 2.91
N ILE A 256 -63.31 10.32 3.39
CA ILE A 256 -62.12 9.69 3.95
C ILE A 256 -61.75 8.52 3.02
N ASP A 257 -60.61 8.62 2.36
CA ASP A 257 -60.03 7.57 1.53
C ASP A 257 -58.84 6.96 2.27
N SER A 258 -58.91 5.66 2.56
CA SER A 258 -57.91 4.92 3.32
C SER A 258 -57.39 3.71 2.56
N ASP A 259 -56.11 3.42 2.73
CA ASP A 259 -55.35 2.37 2.05
C ASP A 259 -54.77 1.35 3.08
N SER A 260 -54.08 0.28 2.63
CA SER A 260 -53.48 -0.74 3.52
C SER A 260 -51.96 -0.60 3.72
N VAL A 261 -51.37 0.49 3.28
CA VAL A 261 -49.96 0.83 3.44
C VAL A 261 -49.78 1.98 4.45
N GLY A 262 -50.85 2.72 4.76
CA GLY A 262 -50.89 3.78 5.77
C GLY A 262 -51.31 5.15 5.22
N GLU A 263 -51.69 5.24 3.94
CA GLU A 263 -52.16 6.49 3.35
C GLU A 263 -53.62 6.75 3.73
N ILE A 264 -53.91 7.93 4.29
CA ILE A 264 -55.26 8.35 4.74
C ILE A 264 -55.50 9.77 4.26
N ASN A 265 -56.41 9.96 3.30
CA ASN A 265 -56.73 11.27 2.76
C ASN A 265 -58.14 11.75 3.12
N PHE A 266 -58.25 13.02 3.49
CA PHE A 266 -59.47 13.73 3.84
C PHE A 266 -59.82 14.77 2.76
N SER A 267 -61.08 14.86 2.35
CA SER A 267 -61.53 15.98 1.49
C SER A 267 -63.02 16.31 1.60
N GLY A 268 -63.38 17.58 1.77
CA GLY A 268 -64.77 18.05 1.75
C GLY A 268 -65.05 19.18 2.74
N GLU A 269 -66.33 19.46 3.03
CA GLU A 269 -66.72 20.56 3.94
C GLU A 269 -67.09 20.02 5.33
N MET A 270 -66.52 20.65 6.35
CA MET A 270 -66.85 20.49 7.78
C MET A 270 -67.45 21.81 8.30
N MET A 271 -68.45 21.74 9.18
CA MET A 271 -69.03 22.91 9.85
C MET A 271 -69.19 22.65 11.35
N ILE A 272 -68.85 23.65 12.16
CA ILE A 272 -69.07 23.66 13.61
C ILE A 272 -69.94 24.86 13.93
N ASP A 273 -71.02 24.66 14.69
CA ASP A 273 -72.08 25.67 14.84
C ASP A 273 -71.61 27.02 15.41
N THR A 274 -70.58 26.99 16.26
CA THR A 274 -69.95 28.18 16.86
C THR A 274 -68.97 28.88 15.91
N LEU A 275 -68.38 28.17 14.94
CA LEU A 275 -67.30 28.68 14.08
C LEU A 275 -67.79 29.09 12.69
N GLY A 276 -68.52 28.21 11.98
CA GLY A 276 -68.87 28.36 10.56
C GLY A 276 -68.48 27.13 9.74
N SER A 277 -68.44 27.27 8.41
CA SER A 277 -68.00 26.22 7.47
C SER A 277 -66.55 26.37 7.03
N ILE A 278 -65.88 25.25 6.78
CA ILE A 278 -64.52 25.20 6.26
C ILE A 278 -64.36 24.02 5.30
N ALA A 279 -63.63 24.24 4.20
CA ALA A 279 -63.14 23.16 3.36
C ALA A 279 -61.89 22.56 4.02
N VAL A 280 -61.86 21.23 4.12
CA VAL A 280 -60.69 20.46 4.55
C VAL A 280 -60.21 19.67 3.34
N ASN A 281 -58.91 19.67 3.08
CA ASN A 281 -58.29 18.85 2.04
C ASN A 281 -56.90 18.40 2.49
N SER A 282 -56.58 17.11 2.37
CA SER A 282 -55.24 16.60 2.64
C SER A 282 -54.49 16.23 1.36
N ASN A 283 -53.17 16.12 1.50
CA ASN A 283 -52.27 15.75 0.42
C ASN A 283 -51.14 14.86 0.96
N GLY A 284 -51.08 13.61 0.51
CA GLY A 284 -49.98 12.68 0.78
C GLY A 284 -49.79 12.31 2.26
N LEU A 285 -50.87 12.30 3.06
CA LEU A 285 -50.81 11.96 4.49
C LEU A 285 -50.44 10.49 4.70
N VAL A 286 -49.36 10.25 5.45
CA VAL A 286 -48.88 8.91 5.84
C VAL A 286 -48.97 8.74 7.35
N LEU A 287 -49.83 7.82 7.82
CA LEU A 287 -49.95 7.42 9.22
C LEU A 287 -49.23 6.08 9.46
N ASP A 288 -48.21 6.10 10.33
CA ASP A 288 -47.62 4.90 10.90
C ASP A 288 -48.28 4.57 12.24
N GLN A 289 -48.71 3.32 12.44
CA GLN A 289 -49.44 2.86 13.64
C GLN A 289 -48.58 2.76 14.91
N THR A 290 -47.31 3.17 14.87
CA THR A 290 -46.34 3.10 15.98
C THR A 290 -45.59 4.40 16.24
N VAL A 291 -45.53 5.32 15.27
CA VAL A 291 -44.89 6.64 15.44
C VAL A 291 -45.78 7.83 15.01
N GLY A 292 -47.00 7.58 14.53
CA GLY A 292 -47.98 8.60 14.15
C GLY A 292 -47.80 9.11 12.72
N TYR A 293 -48.37 10.28 12.42
CA TYR A 293 -48.26 10.91 11.09
C TYR A 293 -46.80 11.28 10.76
N GLN A 294 -46.23 10.64 9.74
CA GLN A 294 -44.82 10.82 9.33
C GLN A 294 -44.62 11.76 8.14
N GLY A 295 -45.67 12.11 7.42
CA GLY A 295 -45.56 12.95 6.22
C GLY A 295 -46.91 13.38 5.67
N GLY A 296 -46.87 14.34 4.75
CA GLY A 296 -48.05 14.94 4.12
C GLY A 296 -48.56 16.18 4.84
N GLU A 297 -49.70 16.69 4.38
CA GLU A 297 -50.29 17.93 4.87
C GLU A 297 -51.83 17.92 4.86
N VAL A 298 -52.44 18.76 5.71
CA VAL A 298 -53.87 19.08 5.71
C VAL A 298 -54.05 20.59 5.63
N GLU A 299 -54.80 21.01 4.61
CA GLU A 299 -55.26 22.38 4.40
C GLU A 299 -56.68 22.55 4.94
N PHE A 300 -56.90 23.70 5.59
CA PHE A 300 -58.17 24.17 6.11
C PHE A 300 -58.44 25.54 5.49
N ALA A 301 -59.42 25.66 4.60
CA ALA A 301 -59.63 26.85 3.77
C ALA A 301 -61.08 27.35 3.80
N SER A 302 -61.25 28.68 3.84
CA SER A 302 -62.55 29.34 3.72
C SER A 302 -62.46 30.56 2.77
N GLU A 303 -63.56 31.29 2.55
CA GLU A 303 -63.50 32.56 1.81
C GLU A 303 -62.77 33.68 2.57
N ALA A 304 -62.47 33.50 3.86
CA ALA A 304 -62.04 34.56 4.79
C ALA A 304 -60.68 34.36 5.47
N SER A 305 -60.03 33.20 5.25
CA SER A 305 -58.75 32.79 5.86
C SER A 305 -58.35 31.40 5.38
N SER A 306 -57.06 31.09 5.39
CA SER A 306 -56.55 29.72 5.19
C SER A 306 -55.60 29.29 6.33
N GLY A 307 -55.31 27.99 6.39
CA GLY A 307 -54.39 27.43 7.37
C GLY A 307 -53.98 26.01 6.97
N LYS A 308 -52.79 25.59 7.39
CA LYS A 308 -52.22 24.31 6.98
C LYS A 308 -51.44 23.65 8.12
N VAL A 309 -51.44 22.33 8.11
CA VAL A 309 -50.69 21.48 9.04
C VAL A 309 -49.87 20.52 8.20
N ALA A 310 -48.54 20.57 8.30
CA ALA A 310 -47.64 19.73 7.53
C ALA A 310 -46.73 18.90 8.46
N PHE A 311 -46.53 17.64 8.11
CA PHE A 311 -45.75 16.65 8.87
C PHE A 311 -44.42 16.39 8.18
N TYR A 312 -43.31 16.46 8.93
CA TYR A 312 -41.94 16.46 8.38
C TYR A 312 -41.13 15.21 8.77
N GLY A 313 -41.77 14.20 9.36
CA GLY A 313 -41.11 13.07 9.99
C GLY A 313 -40.52 13.44 11.37
N ASP A 314 -39.96 12.46 12.08
CA ASP A 314 -39.36 12.63 13.42
C ASP A 314 -40.24 13.45 14.39
N ARG A 315 -41.56 13.21 14.32
CA ARG A 315 -42.61 13.87 15.13
C ARG A 315 -42.61 15.41 15.02
N LYS A 316 -42.03 15.97 13.95
CA LYS A 316 -42.00 17.41 13.66
C LYS A 316 -43.20 17.84 12.84
N VAL A 317 -43.85 18.93 13.27
CA VAL A 317 -45.07 19.45 12.63
C VAL A 317 -44.98 20.96 12.46
N GLY A 318 -45.22 21.43 11.23
CA GLY A 318 -45.37 22.84 10.91
C GLY A 318 -46.85 23.23 10.86
N ILE A 319 -47.24 24.23 11.64
CA ILE A 319 -48.59 24.82 11.60
C ILE A 319 -48.49 26.21 10.95
N TYR A 320 -49.39 26.48 10.01
CA TYR A 320 -49.44 27.68 9.18
C TYR A 320 -50.83 28.32 9.27
N LEU A 321 -50.88 29.65 9.36
CA LEU A 321 -52.10 30.45 9.43
C LEU A 321 -51.99 31.70 8.56
N ASP A 322 -53.03 31.91 7.77
CA ASP A 322 -53.28 33.02 6.85
C ASP A 322 -54.63 33.63 7.29
N GLU A 323 -54.56 34.72 8.06
CA GLU A 323 -55.71 35.22 8.81
C GLU A 323 -56.61 36.14 7.96
N ASP A 324 -56.23 36.55 6.75
CA ASP A 324 -57.09 37.35 5.85
C ASP A 324 -57.20 36.92 4.37
N ASN A 325 -56.64 35.75 4.02
CA ASN A 325 -56.79 35.02 2.75
C ASN A 325 -56.04 35.66 1.57
N ASP A 326 -54.77 36.05 1.77
CA ASP A 326 -53.94 36.79 0.80
C ASP A 326 -52.90 35.94 0.02
N ASP A 327 -52.95 34.61 0.21
CA ASP A 327 -51.98 33.59 -0.25
C ASP A 327 -50.59 33.68 0.45
N SER A 328 -50.50 34.35 1.62
CA SER A 328 -49.33 34.31 2.51
C SER A 328 -49.68 33.97 3.96
N TYR A 329 -48.71 33.50 4.75
CA TYR A 329 -48.93 33.08 6.14
C TYR A 329 -48.30 34.09 7.11
N GLU A 330 -49.10 34.83 7.88
CA GLU A 330 -48.57 35.75 8.93
C GLU A 330 -47.91 34.98 10.09
N LYS A 331 -48.35 33.73 10.30
CA LYS A 331 -48.07 32.94 11.49
C LYS A 331 -47.69 31.52 11.09
N VAL A 332 -46.43 31.18 11.34
CA VAL A 332 -45.85 29.85 11.13
C VAL A 332 -45.25 29.37 12.46
N LEU A 333 -45.45 28.10 12.79
CA LEU A 333 -44.95 27.50 14.03
C LEU A 333 -44.39 26.10 13.76
N GLY A 334 -43.10 25.91 14.05
CA GLY A 334 -42.48 24.59 14.09
C GLY A 334 -42.60 23.97 15.49
N LEU A 335 -43.23 22.80 15.58
CA LEU A 335 -43.33 22.00 16.79
C LEU A 335 -42.35 20.81 16.70
N ASN A 336 -41.29 20.83 17.51
CA ASN A 336 -40.50 19.64 17.81
C ASN A 336 -41.24 18.80 18.85
N ASP A 337 -41.50 17.51 18.57
CA ASP A 337 -42.24 16.56 19.44
C ASP A 337 -43.68 16.95 19.85
N GLY A 338 -44.17 18.12 19.44
CA GLY A 338 -45.31 18.80 20.05
C GLY A 338 -46.71 18.33 19.60
N PHE A 339 -46.84 17.38 18.68
CA PHE A 339 -48.13 17.01 18.07
C PHE A 339 -49.15 16.37 19.04
N ASN A 340 -48.75 16.00 20.26
CA ASN A 340 -49.71 15.59 21.30
C ASN A 340 -49.96 16.73 22.32
N ALA A 341 -48.96 17.57 22.63
CA ALA A 341 -49.02 18.55 23.73
C ALA A 341 -49.86 19.81 23.43
N VAL A 342 -50.02 20.18 22.16
CA VAL A 342 -50.92 21.28 21.74
C VAL A 342 -52.38 20.80 21.65
N PHE A 343 -52.62 19.49 21.62
CA PHE A 343 -53.91 18.87 21.29
C PHE A 343 -54.56 18.16 22.48
N SER A 344 -53.79 17.81 23.51
CA SER A 344 -54.28 17.51 24.87
C SER A 344 -54.89 18.73 25.57
N GLY A 345 -54.60 19.95 25.10
CA GLY A 345 -55.00 21.21 25.73
C GLY A 345 -54.07 21.68 26.85
N ASP A 346 -52.90 21.05 27.03
CA ASP A 346 -51.93 21.41 28.07
C ASP A 346 -51.25 22.79 27.85
N ILE A 347 -51.24 23.30 26.61
CA ILE A 347 -50.70 24.60 26.23
C ILE A 347 -51.74 25.39 25.44
N ALA A 348 -51.96 26.66 25.79
CA ALA A 348 -52.84 27.54 25.02
C ALA A 348 -52.20 27.91 23.67
N PRO A 349 -52.91 27.82 22.53
CA PRO A 349 -52.36 28.17 21.22
C PRO A 349 -51.87 29.63 21.08
N GLU A 350 -52.35 30.49 21.99
CA GLU A 350 -52.02 31.91 22.12
C GLU A 350 -50.64 32.16 22.79
N ASP A 351 -50.13 31.20 23.56
CA ASP A 351 -48.82 31.27 24.25
C ASP A 351 -47.67 30.65 23.41
N LEU A 352 -47.96 30.12 22.22
CA LEU A 352 -46.98 29.52 21.31
C LEU A 352 -46.17 30.60 20.57
N ASN A 353 -44.88 30.35 20.33
CA ASN A 353 -43.98 31.30 19.66
C ASN A 353 -44.13 31.27 18.13
N TRP A 354 -45.17 31.92 17.63
CA TRP A 354 -45.43 32.10 16.20
C TRP A 354 -44.36 33.00 15.53
N ASN A 355 -43.73 32.48 14.48
CA ASN A 355 -42.78 33.16 13.61
C ASN A 355 -43.45 33.53 12.26
N GLN A 356 -42.71 34.19 11.36
CA GLN A 356 -43.14 34.40 9.96
C GLN A 356 -42.63 33.32 8.98
N GLU A 357 -41.66 32.52 9.42
CA GLU A 357 -41.04 31.43 8.66
C GLU A 357 -40.94 30.19 9.56
N LEU A 358 -40.88 29.00 8.95
CA LEU A 358 -40.58 27.77 9.68
C LEU A 358 -39.09 27.74 10.08
N ASN A 359 -38.79 26.99 11.16
CA ASN A 359 -37.43 26.65 11.57
C ASN A 359 -37.46 25.46 12.54
N PHE A 360 -36.78 24.38 12.18
CA PHE A 360 -36.42 23.25 13.02
C PHE A 360 -34.89 23.20 13.15
N PRO A 361 -34.31 23.39 14.36
CA PRO A 361 -32.86 23.43 14.51
C PRO A 361 -32.14 22.17 13.99
N PRO A 362 -30.98 22.28 13.32
CA PRO A 362 -30.25 21.16 12.73
C PRO A 362 -29.98 20.03 13.72
N VAL A 363 -30.18 18.79 13.31
CA VAL A 363 -30.01 17.58 14.13
C VAL A 363 -28.80 16.78 13.66
N PHE A 364 -27.83 16.54 14.55
CA PHE A 364 -26.70 15.64 14.27
C PHE A 364 -27.16 14.17 14.38
N GLU A 365 -27.04 13.38 13.30
CA GLU A 365 -27.29 11.93 13.37
C GLU A 365 -26.15 11.19 14.09
N THR A 366 -24.89 11.52 13.73
CA THR A 366 -23.69 10.91 14.30
C THR A 366 -22.52 11.88 14.37
N VAL A 367 -21.73 11.78 15.45
CA VAL A 367 -20.42 12.41 15.61
C VAL A 367 -19.48 11.35 16.18
N GLY A 368 -18.21 11.38 15.76
CA GLY A 368 -17.15 10.44 16.14
C GLY A 368 -15.79 11.13 16.25
N ILE A 369 -14.83 10.40 16.81
CA ILE A 369 -13.41 10.79 16.86
C ILE A 369 -12.62 9.57 16.40
N THR A 370 -11.75 9.76 15.41
CA THR A 370 -10.84 8.71 14.88
C THR A 370 -9.40 9.20 14.87
N SER A 371 -8.45 8.27 14.91
CA SER A 371 -7.00 8.53 14.86
C SER A 371 -6.40 8.09 13.53
N ASP A 372 -5.29 8.69 13.12
CA ASP A 372 -4.48 8.25 11.98
C ASP A 372 -3.55 7.06 12.32
N GLY A 373 -3.28 6.82 13.61
CA GLY A 373 -2.52 5.69 14.14
C GLY A 373 -3.29 4.85 15.18
N SER A 374 -2.57 4.35 16.18
CA SER A 374 -3.07 3.44 17.22
C SER A 374 -3.92 4.08 18.33
N GLY A 375 -4.22 5.37 18.25
CA GLY A 375 -4.95 6.13 19.26
C GLY A 375 -4.07 6.63 20.40
N SER A 376 -2.86 7.09 20.09
CA SER A 376 -1.85 7.56 21.07
C SER A 376 -1.60 9.08 21.02
N THR A 377 -0.67 9.52 21.85
CA THR A 377 -0.13 10.90 21.92
C THR A 377 0.58 11.35 20.64
N LEU A 378 0.99 10.40 19.79
CA LEU A 378 1.66 10.66 18.51
C LEU A 378 0.69 10.91 17.34
N ASP A 379 -0.60 10.64 17.55
CA ASP A 379 -1.63 10.60 16.51
C ASP A 379 -2.27 11.98 16.23
N THR A 380 -2.67 12.21 14.99
CA THR A 380 -3.64 13.26 14.65
C THR A 380 -5.05 12.71 14.82
N TRP A 381 -5.85 13.37 15.66
CA TRP A 381 -7.22 12.95 15.92
C TRP A 381 -8.19 13.80 15.08
N SER A 382 -9.12 13.15 14.39
CA SER A 382 -10.05 13.78 13.46
C SER A 382 -11.50 13.66 13.93
N ALA A 383 -12.27 14.74 13.72
CA ALA A 383 -13.70 14.79 13.95
C ALA A 383 -14.45 14.17 12.78
N GLU A 384 -15.09 13.03 13.01
CA GLU A 384 -16.05 12.46 12.07
C GLU A 384 -17.43 13.03 12.38
N VAL A 385 -18.09 13.59 11.36
CA VAL A 385 -19.45 14.11 11.47
C VAL A 385 -20.24 13.46 10.33
N GLY A 386 -21.29 12.72 10.68
CA GLY A 386 -22.19 12.13 9.70
C GLY A 386 -23.17 13.15 9.15
N SER A 387 -24.35 12.68 8.73
CA SER A 387 -25.42 13.58 8.33
C SER A 387 -25.79 14.52 9.48
N ILE A 388 -25.89 15.82 9.16
CA ILE A 388 -26.66 16.77 9.94
C ILE A 388 -27.93 17.00 9.11
N VAL A 389 -29.10 16.85 9.74
CA VAL A 389 -30.40 16.94 9.07
C VAL A 389 -31.11 18.22 9.51
N ASP A 390 -31.49 19.03 8.54
CA ASP A 390 -32.44 20.13 8.70
C ASP A 390 -33.79 19.67 8.13
N TYR A 391 -34.88 19.99 8.82
CA TYR A 391 -36.20 19.44 8.51
C TYR A 391 -37.13 20.39 7.75
N ASP A 392 -36.82 21.69 7.68
CA ASP A 392 -37.50 22.64 6.78
C ASP A 392 -36.66 23.04 5.56
N GLY A 393 -35.38 22.67 5.53
CA GLY A 393 -34.52 22.64 4.34
C GLY A 393 -33.50 23.77 4.25
N ASP A 394 -33.10 24.35 5.38
CA ASP A 394 -32.07 25.40 5.42
C ASP A 394 -30.63 24.85 5.17
N ASP A 395 -29.73 25.72 4.68
CA ASP A 395 -28.33 25.37 4.38
C ASP A 395 -27.47 25.26 5.66
N ILE A 396 -27.22 24.03 6.11
CA ILE A 396 -26.42 23.76 7.33
C ILE A 396 -24.94 24.11 7.14
N THR A 397 -24.40 24.90 8.08
CA THR A 397 -22.97 25.23 8.20
C THR A 397 -22.43 24.83 9.58
N ILE A 398 -21.29 24.12 9.63
CA ILE A 398 -20.53 23.91 10.87
C ILE A 398 -19.77 25.19 11.23
N LEU A 399 -20.03 25.74 12.42
CA LEU A 399 -19.40 26.97 12.92
C LEU A 399 -18.06 26.71 13.60
N GLU A 400 -17.99 25.69 14.46
CA GLU A 400 -16.78 25.32 15.19
C GLU A 400 -16.82 23.87 15.68
N TYR A 401 -15.63 23.25 15.68
CA TYR A 401 -15.28 22.07 16.45
C TYR A 401 -14.65 22.54 17.77
N ARG A 402 -15.12 21.99 18.89
CA ARG A 402 -14.62 22.26 20.23
C ARG A 402 -13.91 21.03 20.75
N TRP A 403 -12.58 21.10 20.83
CA TRP A 403 -11.74 20.03 21.32
C TRP A 403 -11.36 20.25 22.78
N TYR A 404 -11.61 19.24 23.60
CA TYR A 404 -11.34 19.22 25.02
C TYR A 404 -10.30 18.15 25.36
N VAL A 405 -9.48 18.40 26.37
CA VAL A 405 -8.62 17.39 27.01
C VAL A 405 -8.97 17.36 28.50
N ASN A 406 -9.31 16.18 29.03
CA ASN A 406 -9.77 16.01 30.42
C ASN A 406 -10.90 16.98 30.81
N ASP A 407 -11.90 17.11 29.93
CA ASP A 407 -13.01 18.08 29.98
C ASP A 407 -12.65 19.58 29.92
N GLU A 408 -11.37 19.97 29.90
CA GLU A 408 -10.93 21.38 29.73
C GLU A 408 -10.82 21.75 28.24
N LEU A 409 -11.40 22.88 27.84
CA LEU A 409 -11.46 23.31 26.43
C LEU A 409 -10.10 23.80 25.95
N MET A 410 -9.45 23.01 25.08
CA MET A 410 -8.14 23.34 24.50
C MET A 410 -8.29 24.33 23.34
N GLN A 411 -9.25 24.10 22.44
CA GLN A 411 -9.45 24.95 21.27
C GLN A 411 -10.89 24.87 20.74
N ALA A 412 -11.44 26.02 20.38
CA ALA A 412 -12.57 26.15 19.47
C ALA A 412 -12.05 26.65 18.11
N SER A 413 -12.40 25.98 17.01
CA SER A 413 -11.86 26.28 15.67
C SER A 413 -12.71 25.65 14.57
N ILE A 414 -12.59 26.13 13.33
CA ILE A 414 -13.08 25.41 12.14
C ILE A 414 -12.22 24.18 11.76
N SER A 415 -11.14 23.91 12.50
CA SER A 415 -10.32 22.70 12.33
C SER A 415 -11.06 21.46 12.82
N HIS A 416 -11.37 20.55 11.90
CA HIS A 416 -11.85 19.20 12.21
C HIS A 416 -10.72 18.29 12.75
N GLN A 417 -9.49 18.78 12.91
CA GLN A 417 -8.34 18.03 13.40
C GLN A 417 -7.83 18.60 14.74
N PHE A 418 -7.49 17.69 15.64
CA PHE A 418 -6.75 17.92 16.89
C PHE A 418 -5.33 17.35 16.73
N PRO A 419 -4.27 18.17 16.91
CA PRO A 419 -2.91 17.77 16.55
C PRO A 419 -2.23 16.92 17.64
N PRO A 420 -1.21 16.12 17.27
CA PRO A 420 -0.44 15.30 18.20
C PRO A 420 0.32 16.11 19.26
N TYR A 421 0.79 15.43 20.30
CA TYR A 421 1.50 16.01 21.46
C TYR A 421 0.67 17.09 22.18
N LYS A 422 -0.64 16.83 22.39
CA LYS A 422 -1.59 17.71 23.09
C LYS A 422 -2.40 17.05 24.21
N ALA A 423 -2.46 15.73 24.23
CA ALA A 423 -2.99 14.91 25.31
C ALA A 423 -2.03 13.72 25.46
N ALA A 424 -1.87 13.22 26.68
CA ALA A 424 -0.94 12.14 27.04
C ALA A 424 -1.68 10.87 27.48
N PHE A 425 -0.97 9.75 27.67
CA PHE A 425 -1.52 8.50 28.17
C PHE A 425 -2.40 8.68 29.41
N GLY A 426 -3.64 8.19 29.32
CA GLY A 426 -4.62 8.28 30.38
C GLY A 426 -5.46 9.57 30.38
N ASP A 427 -5.13 10.56 29.53
CA ASP A 427 -6.02 11.67 29.23
C ASP A 427 -7.23 11.19 28.42
N THR A 428 -8.31 11.97 28.47
CA THR A 428 -9.43 11.85 27.52
C THR A 428 -9.46 13.02 26.54
N ILE A 429 -9.59 12.71 25.25
CA ILE A 429 -9.91 13.70 24.22
C ILE A 429 -11.43 13.67 24.01
N SER A 430 -12.06 14.84 24.02
CA SER A 430 -13.49 14.96 23.71
C SER A 430 -13.76 16.01 22.63
N LEU A 431 -14.87 15.83 21.92
CA LEU A 431 -15.33 16.67 20.84
C LEU A 431 -16.79 17.09 21.05
N GLU A 432 -17.08 18.36 20.84
CA GLU A 432 -18.41 18.87 20.49
C GLU A 432 -18.33 19.59 19.14
N VAL A 433 -19.38 19.48 18.33
CA VAL A 433 -19.49 20.20 17.05
C VAL A 433 -20.68 21.14 17.10
N VAL A 434 -20.51 22.37 16.63
CA VAL A 434 -21.56 23.40 16.60
C VAL A 434 -21.96 23.67 15.15
N ALA A 435 -23.25 23.55 14.85
CA ALA A 435 -23.81 23.81 13.53
C ALA A 435 -24.95 24.84 13.59
N THR A 436 -25.22 25.47 12.44
CA THR A 436 -26.28 26.46 12.24
C THR A 436 -26.92 26.27 10.87
N ASP A 437 -28.22 26.51 10.81
CA ASP A 437 -29.08 26.73 9.63
C ASP A 437 -29.03 28.21 9.16
N GLY A 438 -28.42 29.11 9.95
CA GLY A 438 -28.43 30.57 9.77
C GLY A 438 -29.49 31.32 10.60
N LYS A 439 -30.47 30.62 11.19
CA LYS A 439 -31.56 31.13 12.04
C LYS A 439 -31.40 30.76 13.53
N SER A 440 -30.88 29.56 13.79
CA SER A 440 -30.71 28.86 15.07
C SER A 440 -29.32 28.20 15.17
N THR A 441 -28.99 27.55 16.29
CA THR A 441 -27.71 26.84 16.47
C THR A 441 -27.87 25.60 17.34
N THR A 442 -27.36 24.45 16.86
CA THR A 442 -27.30 23.20 17.62
C THR A 442 -25.85 22.87 17.97
N THR A 443 -25.62 22.33 19.17
CA THR A 443 -24.35 21.67 19.55
C THR A 443 -24.60 20.16 19.62
N SER A 444 -23.67 19.36 19.09
CA SER A 444 -23.74 17.90 19.16
C SER A 444 -23.69 17.39 20.60
N GLN A 445 -24.01 16.10 20.81
CA GLN A 445 -23.57 15.43 22.03
C GLN A 445 -22.03 15.40 22.08
N LYS A 446 -21.47 15.44 23.29
CA LYS A 446 -20.03 15.40 23.53
C LYS A 446 -19.51 13.96 23.40
N VAL A 447 -18.72 13.70 22.37
CA VAL A 447 -18.06 12.41 22.13
C VAL A 447 -16.73 12.39 22.86
N THR A 448 -16.31 11.25 23.40
CA THR A 448 -15.05 11.12 24.17
C THR A 448 -14.32 9.82 23.84
N VAL A 449 -13.01 9.91 23.67
CA VAL A 449 -12.07 8.79 23.52
C VAL A 449 -10.96 8.91 24.58
N SER A 450 -10.30 7.80 24.90
CA SER A 450 -9.14 7.78 25.80
C SER A 450 -7.85 7.67 25.00
N VAL A 451 -6.81 8.40 25.41
CA VAL A 451 -5.49 8.33 24.78
C VAL A 451 -4.74 7.11 25.30
N GLY A 452 -4.31 6.26 24.36
CA GLY A 452 -3.49 5.08 24.63
C GLY A 452 -2.02 5.42 24.84
N ASP A 453 -1.32 4.49 25.50
CA ASP A 453 0.11 4.55 25.84
C ASP A 453 0.94 4.66 24.55
N ALA A 454 1.73 5.73 24.41
CA ALA A 454 2.55 5.94 23.23
C ALA A 454 3.84 5.11 23.29
N PRO A 455 4.32 4.56 22.16
CA PRO A 455 5.61 3.89 22.14
C PRO A 455 6.76 4.87 22.41
N PHE A 456 7.74 4.41 23.19
CA PHE A 456 9.04 5.06 23.35
C PHE A 456 9.68 5.41 22.00
N ILE A 457 10.19 6.63 21.85
CA ILE A 457 10.95 7.09 20.68
C ILE A 457 12.44 6.98 20.99
N VAL A 458 13.23 6.45 20.05
CA VAL A 458 14.70 6.41 20.15
C VAL A 458 15.29 7.61 19.43
N GLU A 459 15.92 8.51 20.18
CA GLU A 459 16.60 9.70 19.70
C GLU A 459 18.10 9.41 19.50
N ILE A 460 18.54 9.39 18.24
CA ILE A 460 19.95 9.36 17.87
C ILE A 460 20.31 10.73 17.28
N GLY A 461 21.44 11.30 17.70
CA GLY A 461 21.97 12.55 17.15
C GLY A 461 22.62 12.39 15.77
N GLU A 462 23.56 13.28 15.45
CA GLU A 462 24.40 13.16 14.25
C GLU A 462 25.19 11.85 14.29
N PHE A 463 24.72 10.87 13.51
CA PHE A 463 25.25 9.52 13.45
C PHE A 463 26.29 9.43 12.32
N PRO A 464 27.57 9.11 12.61
CA PRO A 464 28.58 8.96 11.57
C PRO A 464 28.47 7.58 10.91
N GLU A 465 28.12 7.57 9.62
CA GLU A 465 28.04 6.33 8.83
C GLU A 465 29.43 5.75 8.51
N ILE A 466 30.45 6.61 8.43
CA ILE A 466 31.85 6.25 8.17
C ILE A 466 32.75 6.94 9.22
N VAL A 467 33.71 6.19 9.78
CA VAL A 467 34.67 6.67 10.79
C VAL A 467 36.06 6.05 10.60
N GLU A 468 37.10 6.73 11.06
CA GLU A 468 38.48 6.25 11.01
C GLU A 468 38.87 5.47 12.28
N ALA A 469 39.71 4.45 12.15
CA ALA A 469 40.30 3.75 13.28
C ALA A 469 41.10 4.70 14.20
N GLY A 470 40.98 4.49 15.52
CA GLY A 470 41.56 5.37 16.54
C GLY A 470 40.81 6.69 16.75
N GLN A 471 39.80 7.03 15.94
CA GLN A 471 38.92 8.18 16.20
C GLN A 471 38.10 7.94 17.49
N THR A 472 37.81 9.01 18.23
CA THR A 472 36.78 8.97 19.28
C THR A 472 35.50 9.63 18.74
N ILE A 473 34.40 8.90 18.72
CA ILE A 473 33.07 9.44 18.38
C ILE A 473 32.20 9.59 19.62
N SER A 474 31.35 10.61 19.60
CA SER A 474 30.48 11.00 20.71
C SER A 474 29.17 11.61 20.18
N PHE A 475 28.05 10.92 20.32
CA PHE A 475 26.73 11.42 19.91
C PHE A 475 25.63 11.02 20.92
N PRO A 476 24.55 11.80 21.07
CA PRO A 476 23.45 11.42 21.96
C PRO A 476 22.71 10.19 21.41
N ALA A 477 22.44 9.23 22.28
CA ALA A 477 21.67 8.02 22.04
C ALA A 477 20.73 7.81 23.23
N ARG A 478 19.47 8.23 23.06
CA ARG A 478 18.50 8.43 24.13
C ARG A 478 17.15 7.81 23.78
N VAL A 479 16.31 7.65 24.80
CA VAL A 479 14.93 7.19 24.65
C VAL A 479 14.01 8.22 25.29
N THR A 480 13.11 8.81 24.51
CA THR A 480 12.03 9.65 25.00
C THR A 480 10.73 8.86 25.10
N ASP A 481 10.00 9.11 26.17
CA ASP A 481 8.65 8.64 26.41
C ASP A 481 7.72 9.83 26.11
N PRO A 482 6.87 9.78 25.05
CA PRO A 482 6.01 10.90 24.67
C PRO A 482 5.03 11.34 25.76
N ASP A 483 4.72 10.44 26.70
CA ASP A 483 3.73 10.66 27.76
C ASP A 483 4.34 11.13 29.08
N ASN A 484 5.67 11.09 29.20
CA ASN A 484 6.35 11.25 30.48
C ASN A 484 7.37 12.40 30.49
N ILE A 485 6.96 13.47 31.19
CA ILE A 485 7.69 14.73 31.32
C ILE A 485 9.01 14.59 32.13
N ALA A 486 9.33 13.40 32.67
CA ALA A 486 10.60 13.15 33.38
C ALA A 486 11.86 13.32 32.52
N GLY A 487 11.73 13.26 31.19
CA GLY A 487 12.78 13.61 30.22
C GLY A 487 13.43 12.41 29.53
N PRO A 488 14.33 12.65 28.55
CA PRO A 488 15.01 11.59 27.82
C PRO A 488 15.89 10.73 28.75
N TYR A 489 15.72 9.42 28.66
CA TYR A 489 16.54 8.43 29.33
C TYR A 489 17.75 8.03 28.47
N PRO A 490 18.88 7.58 29.05
CA PRO A 490 19.94 6.94 28.28
C PRO A 490 19.43 5.64 27.66
N ALA A 491 19.74 5.39 26.39
CA ALA A 491 19.33 4.17 25.71
C ALA A 491 20.20 2.96 26.09
N VAL A 492 19.70 1.74 25.87
CA VAL A 492 20.42 0.50 26.19
C VAL A 492 21.06 -0.06 24.93
N LEU A 493 22.36 -0.37 25.00
CA LEU A 493 23.08 -1.07 23.94
C LEU A 493 22.88 -2.59 24.04
N ILE A 494 22.41 -3.23 22.97
CA ILE A 494 22.46 -4.69 22.84
C ILE A 494 23.83 -5.06 22.26
N SER A 495 24.58 -5.89 22.98
CA SER A 495 25.86 -6.49 22.54
C SER A 495 26.81 -5.53 21.79
N PRO A 496 27.14 -4.35 22.36
CA PRO A 496 27.92 -3.35 21.64
C PRO A 496 29.36 -3.81 21.31
N PRO A 497 29.99 -3.25 20.26
CA PRO A 497 31.41 -3.41 19.99
C PRO A 497 32.29 -3.06 21.20
N GLU A 498 33.48 -3.65 21.30
CA GLU A 498 34.38 -3.39 22.42
C GLU A 498 34.68 -1.89 22.56
N GLY A 499 34.60 -1.38 23.80
CA GLY A 499 34.80 0.02 24.13
C GLY A 499 33.65 0.97 23.80
N MET A 500 32.54 0.50 23.19
CA MET A 500 31.36 1.33 22.94
C MET A 500 30.42 1.31 24.15
N ALA A 501 30.07 2.48 24.67
CA ALA A 501 29.18 2.61 25.83
C ALA A 501 28.32 3.89 25.77
N ILE A 502 27.07 3.81 26.25
CA ILE A 502 26.23 4.97 26.54
C ILE A 502 26.42 5.35 28.02
N ASP A 503 26.64 6.63 28.29
CA ASP A 503 26.82 7.16 29.66
C ASP A 503 25.49 7.55 30.34
N SER A 504 25.56 8.05 31.58
CA SER A 504 24.38 8.45 32.36
C SER A 504 23.62 9.64 31.78
N ASP A 505 24.26 10.43 30.92
CA ASP A 505 23.66 11.60 30.27
C ASP A 505 23.10 11.22 28.88
N GLY A 506 23.14 9.93 28.52
CA GLY A 506 22.67 9.41 27.25
C GLY A 506 23.57 9.77 26.08
N ILE A 507 24.88 9.90 26.30
CA ILE A 507 25.87 10.09 25.23
C ILE A 507 26.57 8.76 24.96
N LEU A 508 26.46 8.27 23.72
CA LEU A 508 27.27 7.16 23.23
C LEU A 508 28.69 7.67 23.02
N ASN A 509 29.65 7.03 23.68
CA ASN A 509 31.07 7.26 23.52
C ASN A 509 31.71 5.97 22.97
N TRP A 510 32.55 6.09 21.94
CA TRP A 510 33.33 4.98 21.41
C TRP A 510 34.70 5.46 20.95
N THR A 511 35.75 4.71 21.28
CA THR A 511 37.05 4.82 20.59
C THR A 511 37.10 3.70 19.57
N VAL A 512 37.11 4.08 18.29
CA VAL A 512 37.02 3.17 17.16
C VAL A 512 38.26 2.25 17.13
N PRO A 513 38.10 0.92 17.16
CA PRO A 513 39.22 -0.01 17.02
C PRO A 513 39.71 -0.06 15.56
N GLU A 514 40.89 -0.62 15.33
CA GLU A 514 41.26 -1.07 13.99
C GLU A 514 40.30 -2.20 13.55
N PRO A 515 40.01 -2.34 12.24
CA PRO A 515 39.41 -3.54 11.67
C PRO A 515 40.09 -4.82 12.14
N ALA A 516 39.29 -5.86 12.39
CA ALA A 516 39.81 -7.18 12.75
C ALA A 516 40.38 -7.93 11.53
N PHE A 517 39.89 -7.61 10.32
CA PHE A 517 40.30 -8.18 9.04
C PHE A 517 40.09 -7.13 7.93
N GLY A 518 41.08 -6.99 7.06
CA GLY A 518 41.04 -6.06 5.91
C GLY A 518 41.04 -4.58 6.30
N ASP A 519 40.85 -3.74 5.30
CA ASP A 519 40.80 -2.27 5.43
C ASP A 519 39.48 -1.76 6.03
N ILE A 520 38.39 -2.54 5.99
CA ILE A 520 37.05 -2.08 6.43
C ILE A 520 36.33 -3.10 7.32
N SER A 521 35.58 -2.57 8.30
CA SER A 521 34.65 -3.35 9.13
C SER A 521 33.28 -2.68 9.22
N ARG A 522 32.19 -3.43 8.99
CA ARG A 522 30.82 -3.00 9.29
C ARG A 522 30.41 -3.44 10.70
N PHE A 523 30.27 -2.50 11.62
CA PHE A 523 29.81 -2.72 12.99
C PHE A 523 28.34 -2.34 13.15
N ARG A 524 27.54 -3.20 13.81
CA ARG A 524 26.11 -2.95 14.01
C ARG A 524 25.79 -2.48 15.42
N LEU A 525 25.26 -1.27 15.52
CA LEU A 525 24.75 -0.64 16.72
C LEU A 525 23.26 -0.99 16.87
N LYS A 526 22.93 -1.82 17.86
CA LYS A 526 21.54 -2.15 18.25
C LYS A 526 21.18 -1.43 19.55
N ILE A 527 20.17 -0.58 19.50
CA ILE A 527 19.69 0.23 20.63
C ILE A 527 18.27 -0.22 21.02
N GLU A 528 18.03 -0.43 22.32
CA GLU A 528 16.74 -0.85 22.88
C GLU A 528 16.27 0.06 24.05
N THR A 529 14.98 -0.01 24.34
CA THR A 529 14.27 0.71 25.41
C THR A 529 14.42 0.02 26.77
N ILE A 530 14.18 0.75 27.87
CA ILE A 530 14.49 0.29 29.24
C ILE A 530 13.62 -0.88 29.71
N ASP A 531 12.34 -0.93 29.29
CA ASP A 531 11.37 -1.92 29.78
C ASP A 531 11.17 -3.13 28.84
N GLY A 532 12.02 -3.31 27.83
CA GLY A 532 11.99 -4.48 26.93
C GLY A 532 10.78 -4.55 25.99
N VAL A 533 9.98 -3.48 25.91
CA VAL A 533 9.00 -3.27 24.84
C VAL A 533 9.79 -2.83 23.60
N ARG A 534 10.05 -3.80 22.73
CA ARG A 534 11.13 -3.77 21.74
C ARG A 534 10.92 -2.81 20.58
N ILE A 535 11.27 -1.54 20.80
CA ILE A 535 11.74 -0.69 19.71
C ILE A 535 13.25 -0.84 19.66
N GLN A 536 13.70 -1.60 18.67
CA GLN A 536 15.10 -1.84 18.37
C GLN A 536 15.49 -0.99 17.16
N VAL A 537 16.43 -0.07 17.34
CA VAL A 537 17.04 0.66 16.23
C VAL A 537 18.38 0.02 15.92
N GLU A 538 18.51 -0.54 14.72
CA GLU A 538 19.77 -1.06 14.19
C GLU A 538 20.38 -0.02 13.24
N LYS A 539 21.67 0.29 13.44
CA LYS A 539 22.47 1.20 12.61
C LYS A 539 23.81 0.54 12.29
N THR A 540 24.37 0.78 11.11
CA THR A 540 25.71 0.27 10.75
C THR A 540 26.70 1.43 10.70
N ILE A 541 27.83 1.28 11.39
CA ILE A 541 29.00 2.14 11.25
C ILE A 541 30.02 1.40 10.39
N VAL A 542 30.52 2.04 9.33
CA VAL A 542 31.67 1.59 8.54
C VAL A 542 32.93 2.17 9.19
N VAL A 543 33.81 1.29 9.66
CA VAL A 543 35.14 1.66 10.18
C VAL A 543 36.16 1.44 9.07
N GLN A 544 36.93 2.48 8.75
CA GLN A 544 38.14 2.40 7.93
C GLN A 544 39.35 2.15 8.83
N GLY A 545 40.22 1.23 8.43
CA GLY A 545 41.44 0.88 9.14
C GLY A 545 42.62 1.77 8.76
N SER A 546 43.64 1.77 9.62
CA SER A 546 44.95 2.31 9.25
C SER A 546 45.50 1.57 8.03
N ALA A 547 46.10 2.32 7.09
CA ALA A 547 46.47 1.86 5.74
C ALA A 547 47.50 0.70 5.64
N SER A 548 47.85 0.07 6.77
CA SER A 548 48.67 -1.13 6.90
C SER A 548 47.93 -2.45 6.63
N ALA A 549 46.61 -2.51 6.86
CA ALA A 549 45.78 -3.67 6.51
C ALA A 549 44.96 -3.34 5.26
N LYS A 550 45.07 -4.17 4.21
CA LYS A 550 44.32 -4.01 2.96
C LYS A 550 43.82 -5.35 2.44
N THR A 551 42.57 -5.35 1.99
CA THR A 551 41.97 -6.45 1.24
C THR A 551 42.64 -6.52 -0.12
N ILE A 552 43.34 -7.62 -0.41
CA ILE A 552 43.94 -7.85 -1.72
C ILE A 552 42.91 -8.52 -2.60
N VAL A 553 42.61 -7.94 -3.76
CA VAL A 553 41.72 -8.53 -4.75
C VAL A 553 42.41 -8.56 -6.11
N ALA A 554 42.33 -9.71 -6.78
CA ALA A 554 42.92 -9.97 -8.08
C ALA A 554 42.01 -10.88 -8.91
N GLY A 555 42.09 -10.78 -10.24
CA GLY A 555 41.23 -11.51 -11.16
C GLY A 555 41.73 -11.43 -12.60
N ASP A 556 40.93 -11.95 -13.54
CA ASP A 556 41.17 -11.77 -14.98
C ASP A 556 40.77 -10.35 -15.41
N ILE A 557 41.19 -9.92 -16.60
CA ILE A 557 40.91 -8.56 -17.09
C ILE A 557 39.41 -8.35 -17.29
N VAL A 558 38.87 -7.29 -16.69
CA VAL A 558 37.45 -6.92 -16.70
C VAL A 558 37.13 -6.25 -18.05
N VAL A 559 36.28 -6.90 -18.86
CA VAL A 559 35.90 -6.42 -20.21
C VAL A 559 34.46 -5.88 -20.18
N PRO A 560 34.19 -4.68 -20.72
CA PRO A 560 32.87 -4.07 -20.67
C PRO A 560 31.88 -4.73 -21.64
N ILE A 561 30.64 -4.89 -21.18
CA ILE A 561 29.51 -5.48 -21.93
C ILE A 561 28.36 -4.49 -22.15
N ARG A 562 28.62 -3.21 -21.87
CA ARG A 562 27.76 -2.04 -22.08
C ARG A 562 28.65 -0.85 -22.48
N ASN A 563 28.02 0.23 -22.96
CA ASN A 563 28.71 1.51 -23.14
C ASN A 563 28.94 2.20 -21.78
N HIS A 564 29.65 3.33 -21.77
CA HIS A 564 29.94 4.12 -20.56
C HIS A 564 30.53 3.28 -19.41
N SER A 565 31.44 2.37 -19.78
CA SER A 565 32.05 1.36 -18.90
C SER A 565 33.56 1.18 -19.16
N LEU A 566 34.17 2.08 -19.96
CA LEU A 566 35.57 2.08 -20.36
C LEU A 566 36.06 3.52 -20.54
N PHE A 567 37.17 3.88 -19.89
CA PHE A 567 37.74 5.23 -19.90
C PHE A 567 39.26 5.18 -19.83
N VAL A 568 39.95 6.21 -20.34
CA VAL A 568 41.43 6.33 -20.27
C VAL A 568 41.80 7.64 -19.54
N GLY A 569 42.80 7.58 -18.67
CA GLY A 569 43.33 8.74 -17.95
C GLY A 569 44.13 8.36 -16.69
N ASN A 570 44.73 9.35 -16.04
CA ASN A 570 45.38 9.20 -14.74
C ASN A 570 44.31 9.05 -13.63
N PHE A 571 44.14 7.85 -13.08
CA PHE A 571 43.15 7.56 -12.03
C PHE A 571 43.80 7.23 -10.68
N ASP A 572 45.00 6.64 -10.66
CA ASP A 572 45.70 6.33 -9.39
C ASP A 572 46.60 7.45 -8.86
N GLN A 573 46.59 8.62 -9.52
CA GLN A 573 47.37 9.82 -9.21
C GLN A 573 48.90 9.63 -9.32
N ILE A 574 49.34 8.59 -10.05
CA ILE A 574 50.75 8.34 -10.39
C ILE A 574 50.98 8.76 -11.84
N PRO A 575 52.05 9.51 -12.19
CA PRO A 575 52.29 9.97 -13.56
C PRO A 575 52.28 8.85 -14.62
N GLY A 576 51.19 8.83 -15.39
CA GLY A 576 50.86 7.90 -16.45
C GLY A 576 49.33 7.89 -16.64
N ASN A 577 48.85 7.18 -17.65
CA ASN A 577 47.42 6.89 -17.85
C ASN A 577 47.13 5.40 -17.60
N GLU A 578 45.90 5.12 -17.16
CA GLU A 578 45.32 3.79 -17.00
C GLU A 578 44.03 3.64 -17.82
N VAL A 579 43.64 2.40 -18.10
CA VAL A 579 42.27 2.09 -18.52
C VAL A 579 41.43 1.80 -17.27
N LEU A 580 40.39 2.60 -17.03
CA LEU A 580 39.32 2.28 -16.07
C LEU A 580 38.23 1.48 -16.78
N THR A 581 37.89 0.30 -16.24
CA THR A 581 36.95 -0.64 -16.87
C THR A 581 36.00 -1.29 -15.87
N SER A 582 34.77 -1.57 -16.30
CA SER A 582 33.76 -2.35 -15.56
C SER A 582 33.05 -3.38 -16.44
N ASP A 583 32.76 -4.56 -15.90
CA ASP A 583 31.96 -5.62 -16.55
C ASP A 583 30.44 -5.41 -16.42
N SER A 584 30.00 -4.29 -15.84
CA SER A 584 28.59 -4.04 -15.47
C SER A 584 27.97 -5.12 -14.56
N ALA A 585 28.80 -5.95 -13.92
CA ALA A 585 28.43 -7.01 -12.98
C ALA A 585 29.08 -6.78 -11.59
N GLY A 586 29.63 -5.59 -11.37
CA GLY A 586 30.07 -5.11 -10.05
C GLY A 586 31.59 -5.08 -9.84
N HIS A 587 32.38 -5.48 -10.83
CA HIS A 587 33.82 -5.27 -10.79
C HIS A 587 34.18 -3.90 -11.40
N LEU A 588 35.18 -3.24 -10.82
CA LEU A 588 35.82 -2.03 -11.33
C LEU A 588 37.34 -2.25 -11.25
N MET A 589 38.07 -1.99 -12.33
CA MET A 589 39.50 -2.31 -12.46
C MET A 589 40.25 -1.15 -13.14
N LEU A 590 41.52 -0.98 -12.76
CA LEU A 590 42.51 -0.24 -13.52
C LEU A 590 43.49 -1.19 -14.21
N ILE A 591 43.88 -0.85 -15.44
CA ILE A 591 44.87 -1.55 -16.24
C ILE A 591 45.97 -0.56 -16.63
N LYS A 592 47.24 -0.93 -16.42
CA LYS A 592 48.41 -0.17 -16.91
C LYS A 592 49.12 -0.92 -18.04
N GLU A 593 49.75 -0.16 -18.93
CA GLU A 593 50.80 -0.64 -19.84
C GLU A 593 52.10 -0.85 -19.04
N GLU A 594 52.80 -1.96 -19.26
CA GLU A 594 54.18 -2.18 -18.81
C GLU A 594 55.00 -3.05 -19.80
N GLU A 595 55.95 -2.41 -20.49
CA GLU A 595 56.95 -3.03 -21.38
C GLU A 595 56.35 -3.77 -22.60
N GLY A 596 55.23 -3.27 -23.14
CA GLY A 596 54.45 -3.87 -24.22
C GLY A 596 53.42 -4.91 -23.74
N ASN A 597 52.96 -4.82 -22.49
CA ASN A 597 52.05 -5.76 -21.85
C ASN A 597 51.05 -5.05 -20.93
N TYR A 598 49.76 -5.28 -21.15
CA TYR A 598 48.69 -4.72 -20.34
C TYR A 598 48.36 -5.63 -19.15
N LYS A 599 48.29 -5.07 -17.94
CA LYS A 599 48.10 -5.82 -16.68
C LYS A 599 47.14 -5.08 -15.74
N PRO A 600 46.31 -5.79 -14.95
CA PRO A 600 45.59 -5.18 -13.82
C PRO A 600 46.58 -4.53 -12.85
N SER A 601 46.43 -3.23 -12.61
CA SER A 601 47.19 -2.49 -11.58
C SER A 601 46.40 -2.42 -10.27
N TRP A 602 45.06 -2.42 -10.34
CA TRP A 602 44.16 -2.38 -9.20
C TRP A 602 42.78 -2.95 -9.56
N MET A 603 42.05 -3.45 -8.57
CA MET A 603 40.62 -3.79 -8.65
C MET A 603 39.93 -3.34 -7.37
N TYR A 604 38.72 -2.77 -7.47
CA TYR A 604 37.93 -2.40 -6.30
C TYR A 604 37.51 -3.66 -5.52
N PRO A 605 37.80 -3.76 -4.21
CA PRO A 605 37.65 -5.02 -3.47
C PRO A 605 36.22 -5.31 -2.96
N TYR A 606 35.23 -4.48 -3.27
CA TYR A 606 33.86 -4.57 -2.74
C TYR A 606 32.79 -4.43 -3.84
N GLY A 607 31.55 -4.77 -3.53
CA GLY A 607 30.40 -4.48 -4.38
C GLY A 607 30.02 -3.00 -4.33
N MET A 608 29.62 -2.43 -5.47
CA MET A 608 29.09 -1.06 -5.53
C MET A 608 27.66 -1.02 -4.99
N SER A 609 27.45 -0.33 -3.86
CA SER A 609 26.25 -0.46 -3.01
C SER A 609 25.99 -1.92 -2.57
N ASP A 610 24.95 -2.17 -1.76
CA ASP A 610 24.75 -3.52 -1.20
C ASP A 610 24.46 -4.60 -2.26
N LEU A 611 23.99 -4.23 -3.46
CA LEU A 611 23.62 -5.16 -4.55
C LEU A 611 24.65 -5.26 -5.71
N GLY A 612 25.81 -4.61 -5.60
CA GLY A 612 26.98 -4.84 -6.45
C GLY A 612 26.94 -4.26 -7.87
N ILE A 613 25.83 -4.34 -8.61
CA ILE A 613 25.77 -4.01 -10.05
C ILE A 613 26.08 -2.53 -10.32
N ILE A 614 26.96 -2.29 -11.30
CA ILE A 614 27.16 -1.00 -11.99
C ILE A 614 26.31 -1.02 -13.27
N ASN A 615 25.41 -0.04 -13.44
CA ASN A 615 24.62 0.14 -14.65
C ASN A 615 25.33 1.02 -15.69
N GLN A 616 25.97 2.11 -15.23
CA GLN A 616 26.77 3.07 -15.99
C GLN A 616 27.79 3.73 -15.03
N THR A 617 28.96 4.09 -15.56
CA THR A 617 29.95 4.96 -14.92
C THR A 617 29.99 6.31 -15.62
N ALA A 618 30.31 7.39 -14.88
CA ALA A 618 30.61 8.72 -15.39
C ALA A 618 31.79 9.32 -14.61
N LEU A 619 32.48 10.30 -15.20
CA LEU A 619 33.72 10.87 -14.66
C LEU A 619 33.63 12.40 -14.60
N TYR A 620 34.16 13.00 -13.53
CA TYR A 620 34.30 14.47 -13.45
C TYR A 620 35.41 14.87 -12.48
N ASP A 621 36.26 15.82 -12.87
CA ASP A 621 37.31 16.41 -12.03
C ASP A 621 36.71 17.56 -11.18
N ASN A 622 36.44 17.28 -9.91
CA ASN A 622 35.77 18.21 -8.97
C ASN A 622 36.73 19.21 -8.33
N ASP A 623 37.98 18.80 -8.05
CA ASP A 623 38.95 19.61 -7.28
C ASP A 623 40.05 20.26 -8.15
N LEU A 624 40.09 19.90 -9.43
CA LEU A 624 40.99 20.38 -10.48
C LEU A 624 42.46 19.95 -10.27
N ASP A 625 42.71 18.77 -9.70
CA ASP A 625 44.04 18.15 -9.66
C ASP A 625 44.48 17.48 -10.98
N GLY A 626 43.53 17.21 -11.90
CA GLY A 626 43.77 16.56 -13.18
C GLY A 626 43.52 15.06 -13.20
N SER A 627 42.96 14.49 -12.14
CA SER A 627 42.57 13.07 -12.01
C SER A 627 41.07 12.99 -11.71
N PRO A 628 40.19 12.58 -12.64
CA PRO A 628 38.75 12.73 -12.46
C PRO A 628 38.17 11.73 -11.45
N GLU A 629 37.28 12.20 -10.56
CA GLU A 629 36.53 11.34 -9.65
C GLU A 629 35.48 10.48 -10.38
N ILE A 630 35.19 9.32 -9.79
CA ILE A 630 34.40 8.25 -10.41
C ILE A 630 32.99 8.23 -9.81
N TYR A 631 31.99 8.48 -10.66
CA TYR A 631 30.57 8.35 -10.32
C TYR A 631 29.98 7.10 -10.97
N MET A 632 29.11 6.38 -10.25
CA MET A 632 28.48 5.16 -10.78
C MET A 632 27.01 5.10 -10.43
N ALA A 633 26.17 4.85 -11.45
CA ALA A 633 24.80 4.43 -11.28
C ALA A 633 24.80 2.94 -10.92
N THR A 634 24.38 2.58 -9.71
CA THR A 634 24.22 1.18 -9.28
C THR A 634 22.80 0.68 -9.55
N ALA A 635 22.46 -0.51 -9.04
CA ALA A 635 21.09 -1.02 -9.08
C ALA A 635 20.04 -0.06 -8.47
N HIS A 636 20.37 0.65 -7.37
CA HIS A 636 19.42 1.48 -6.61
C HIS A 636 20.01 2.80 -6.08
N SER A 637 21.25 3.14 -6.43
CA SER A 637 21.89 4.36 -5.92
C SER A 637 22.81 5.00 -6.95
N VAL A 638 23.12 6.27 -6.77
CA VAL A 638 24.30 6.89 -7.38
C VAL A 638 25.37 6.94 -6.31
N VAL A 639 26.54 6.35 -6.60
CA VAL A 639 27.71 6.34 -5.71
C VAL A 639 28.86 7.15 -6.31
N TYR A 640 29.77 7.59 -5.45
CA TYR A 640 30.97 8.37 -5.75
C TYR A 640 32.19 7.73 -5.11
N MET A 641 33.31 7.72 -5.83
CA MET A 641 34.64 7.32 -5.35
C MET A 641 35.62 8.40 -5.81
N ALA A 642 36.36 9.01 -4.88
CA ALA A 642 37.30 10.07 -5.25
C ALA A 642 38.51 9.53 -6.03
N LYS A 643 38.97 8.34 -5.67
CA LYS A 643 40.08 7.65 -6.33
C LYS A 643 40.07 6.16 -5.97
N PRO A 644 40.80 5.29 -6.70
CA PRO A 644 40.85 3.85 -6.46
C PRO A 644 41.22 3.40 -5.04
N ALA A 645 41.86 4.27 -4.24
CA ALA A 645 42.21 3.97 -2.85
C ALA A 645 41.05 4.13 -1.85
N ASP A 646 39.93 4.74 -2.26
CA ASP A 646 38.88 5.24 -1.37
C ASP A 646 37.58 4.41 -1.52
N ILE A 647 36.74 4.40 -0.49
CA ILE A 647 35.46 3.67 -0.49
C ILE A 647 34.42 4.42 -1.35
N ALA A 648 33.66 3.68 -2.17
CA ALA A 648 32.50 4.23 -2.85
C ALA A 648 31.41 4.63 -1.83
N ARG A 649 31.14 5.94 -1.67
CA ARG A 649 30.06 6.48 -0.84
C ARG A 649 28.78 6.65 -1.65
N THR A 650 27.62 6.49 -1.02
CA THR A 650 26.33 6.87 -1.64
C THR A 650 26.22 8.40 -1.73
N VAL A 651 25.95 8.91 -2.93
CA VAL A 651 25.52 10.30 -3.16
C VAL A 651 23.99 10.38 -3.06
N LYS A 652 23.28 9.39 -3.60
CA LYS A 652 21.82 9.34 -3.62
C LYS A 652 21.30 7.91 -3.61
N ASP A 653 20.39 7.61 -2.70
CA ASP A 653 19.59 6.37 -2.69
C ASP A 653 18.24 6.63 -3.42
N TYR A 654 17.82 5.66 -4.23
CA TYR A 654 16.57 5.66 -5.02
C TYR A 654 15.58 4.58 -4.54
N GLY A 655 15.90 3.81 -3.49
CA GLY A 655 15.04 2.77 -2.93
C GLY A 655 14.74 1.67 -3.93
N SER A 656 13.46 1.43 -4.23
CA SER A 656 13.06 0.44 -5.25
C SER A 656 13.23 0.89 -6.70
N TYR A 657 13.54 2.17 -6.95
CA TYR A 657 13.79 2.67 -8.29
C TYR A 657 15.21 2.32 -8.75
N ILE A 658 15.41 2.29 -10.07
CA ILE A 658 16.65 1.86 -10.70
C ILE A 658 17.24 3.03 -11.50
N PRO A 659 18.37 3.62 -11.08
CA PRO A 659 19.18 4.50 -11.91
C PRO A 659 19.66 3.74 -13.16
N LYS A 660 19.20 4.17 -14.33
CA LYS A 660 19.53 3.58 -15.64
C LYS A 660 20.79 4.18 -16.23
N ALA A 661 20.89 5.51 -16.21
CA ALA A 661 21.97 6.27 -16.81
C ALA A 661 22.29 7.52 -15.97
N ILE A 662 23.54 7.98 -16.04
CA ILE A 662 24.02 9.21 -15.39
C ILE A 662 24.95 10.00 -16.30
N GLU A 663 24.91 11.32 -16.14
CA GLU A 663 25.88 12.28 -16.69
C GLU A 663 26.31 13.25 -15.58
N VAL A 664 27.54 13.76 -15.59
CA VAL A 664 28.11 14.60 -14.52
C VAL A 664 28.78 15.85 -15.09
N GLY A 665 28.37 17.02 -14.64
CA GLY A 665 28.93 18.29 -15.10
C GLY A 665 28.39 19.51 -14.38
N ASP A 666 29.08 20.64 -14.52
CA ASP A 666 28.60 21.95 -14.04
C ASP A 666 27.63 22.56 -15.06
N PHE A 667 26.49 21.91 -15.28
CA PHE A 667 25.56 22.22 -16.38
C PHE A 667 25.03 23.67 -16.40
N ASN A 668 25.13 24.38 -15.27
CA ASN A 668 24.64 25.74 -15.07
C ASN A 668 25.75 26.80 -14.88
N SER A 669 27.02 26.42 -15.13
CA SER A 669 28.20 27.28 -14.96
C SER A 669 28.26 27.96 -13.57
N SER A 670 28.09 27.16 -12.51
CA SER A 670 28.11 27.59 -11.10
C SER A 670 29.47 27.51 -10.40
N GLY A 671 30.39 26.69 -10.93
CA GLY A 671 31.60 26.22 -10.25
C GLY A 671 31.36 25.05 -9.28
N THR A 672 30.23 24.36 -9.36
CA THR A 672 29.89 23.19 -8.51
C THR A 672 29.13 22.13 -9.32
N PRO A 673 29.69 20.94 -9.58
CA PRO A 673 29.07 19.97 -10.49
C PRO A 673 27.75 19.37 -9.98
N GLN A 674 26.93 19.00 -10.96
CA GLN A 674 25.64 18.34 -10.80
C GLN A 674 25.68 16.96 -11.48
N ILE A 675 24.73 16.09 -11.14
CA ILE A 675 24.51 14.80 -11.79
C ILE A 675 23.11 14.80 -12.40
N ALA A 676 23.01 14.53 -13.69
CA ALA A 676 21.76 14.22 -14.36
C ALA A 676 21.51 12.72 -14.26
N VAL A 677 20.40 12.31 -13.64
CA VAL A 677 20.06 10.90 -13.37
C VAL A 677 18.78 10.53 -14.10
N ILE A 678 18.86 9.53 -14.99
CA ILE A 678 17.67 8.84 -15.52
C ILE A 678 17.34 7.65 -14.64
N TYR A 679 16.12 7.56 -14.12
CA TYR A 679 15.68 6.44 -13.29
C TYR A 679 14.23 6.00 -13.56
N SER A 680 13.91 4.74 -13.25
CA SER A 680 12.56 4.18 -13.39
C SER A 680 12.28 3.01 -12.44
N GLU A 681 11.01 2.61 -12.29
CA GLU A 681 10.58 1.52 -11.40
C GLU A 681 11.03 0.12 -11.86
N SER A 682 11.45 -0.03 -13.12
CA SER A 682 11.86 -1.31 -13.70
C SER A 682 12.98 -1.13 -14.73
N ARG A 683 13.70 -2.23 -14.99
CA ARG A 683 14.68 -2.34 -16.09
C ARG A 683 14.04 -2.37 -17.49
N SER A 684 12.72 -2.47 -17.60
CA SER A 684 12.02 -2.43 -18.88
C SER A 684 12.27 -1.10 -19.64
N SER A 685 12.36 -1.19 -20.97
CA SER A 685 12.28 -0.04 -21.88
C SER A 685 10.95 0.70 -21.76
N ASP A 686 9.89 -0.05 -21.45
CA ASP A 686 8.49 0.37 -21.45
C ASP A 686 8.06 0.83 -20.04
N SER A 687 9.02 1.07 -19.15
CA SER A 687 8.81 1.65 -17.83
C SER A 687 8.94 3.17 -17.94
N ASN A 688 7.97 3.92 -17.39
CA ASN A 688 8.06 5.38 -17.37
C ASN A 688 9.30 5.83 -16.60
N CYS A 689 10.11 6.65 -17.25
CA CYS A 689 11.37 7.15 -16.74
C CYS A 689 11.24 8.62 -16.30
N TYR A 690 12.11 8.98 -15.37
CA TYR A 690 12.22 10.31 -14.79
C TYR A 690 13.64 10.83 -14.99
N LEU A 691 13.75 12.13 -15.23
CA LEU A 691 15.00 12.87 -15.04
C LEU A 691 14.97 13.46 -13.62
N GLU A 692 16.09 13.39 -12.91
CA GLU A 692 16.40 14.22 -11.74
C GLU A 692 17.79 14.82 -11.92
N ILE A 693 17.93 16.11 -11.61
CA ILE A 693 19.23 16.75 -11.46
C ILE A 693 19.51 16.86 -9.96
N ILE A 694 20.64 16.32 -9.52
CA ILE A 694 21.11 16.43 -8.13
C ILE A 694 22.44 17.19 -8.05
N ASP A 695 22.66 17.86 -6.93
CA ASP A 695 23.99 18.37 -6.55
C ASP A 695 24.94 17.19 -6.29
N ALA A 696 26.10 17.16 -6.97
CA ALA A 696 27.00 15.99 -6.98
C ALA A 696 27.74 15.76 -5.64
N HIS A 697 27.78 16.78 -4.77
CA HIS A 697 28.42 16.70 -3.47
C HIS A 697 27.46 16.15 -2.42
N THR A 698 26.22 16.63 -2.41
CA THR A 698 25.25 16.49 -1.32
C THR A 698 24.02 15.63 -1.65
N GLY A 699 23.81 15.25 -2.92
CA GLY A 699 22.65 14.44 -3.35
C GLY A 699 21.30 15.17 -3.31
N ASN A 700 21.31 16.49 -3.07
CA ASN A 700 20.10 17.30 -3.00
C ASN A 700 19.46 17.48 -4.39
N ARG A 701 18.14 17.28 -4.47
CA ARG A 701 17.35 17.45 -5.70
C ARG A 701 17.29 18.93 -6.10
N LEU A 702 17.79 19.25 -7.29
CA LEU A 702 17.73 20.57 -7.91
C LEU A 702 16.56 20.67 -8.90
N PHE A 703 16.36 19.63 -9.71
CA PHE A 703 15.26 19.53 -10.68
C PHE A 703 14.74 18.10 -10.79
N HIS A 704 13.49 17.93 -11.23
CA HIS A 704 12.88 16.63 -11.50
C HIS A 704 11.70 16.75 -12.47
N THR A 705 11.62 15.84 -13.45
CA THR A 705 10.47 15.72 -14.36
C THR A 705 10.28 14.28 -14.86
N SER A 706 9.10 13.99 -15.39
CA SER A 706 8.81 12.72 -16.10
C SER A 706 9.15 12.89 -17.58
N ILE A 707 9.96 11.99 -18.13
CA ILE A 707 10.48 12.05 -19.52
C ILE A 707 9.90 10.96 -20.43
N GLY A 708 9.01 10.12 -19.91
CA GLY A 708 8.31 9.08 -20.67
C GLY A 708 9.07 7.75 -20.72
N GLU A 709 8.65 6.87 -21.62
CA GLU A 709 9.28 5.56 -21.84
C GLU A 709 10.56 5.69 -22.70
N ARG A 710 11.33 4.60 -22.82
CA ARG A 710 12.53 4.44 -23.67
C ARG A 710 13.72 5.40 -23.41
N ALA A 711 13.69 6.21 -22.33
CA ALA A 711 14.88 6.91 -21.88
C ALA A 711 15.90 5.93 -21.28
N THR A 712 17.10 5.87 -21.85
CA THR A 712 18.17 4.93 -21.48
C THR A 712 19.57 5.51 -21.53
N GLU A 713 19.79 6.66 -22.17
CA GLU A 713 21.07 7.36 -22.23
C GLU A 713 20.83 8.86 -22.01
N VAL A 714 21.76 9.52 -21.31
CA VAL A 714 21.84 10.97 -21.13
C VAL A 714 23.27 11.43 -21.42
N VAL A 715 23.40 12.61 -22.01
CA VAL A 715 24.68 13.29 -22.27
C VAL A 715 24.51 14.80 -22.07
N ALA A 716 25.60 15.52 -21.81
CA ALA A 716 25.59 16.97 -21.66
C ALA A 716 26.75 17.65 -22.42
N GLY A 717 26.46 18.78 -23.05
CA GLY A 717 27.39 19.54 -23.90
C GLY A 717 26.79 20.89 -24.30
N ASN A 718 27.52 21.73 -25.03
CA ASN A 718 26.99 23.04 -25.41
C ASN A 718 26.26 22.94 -26.75
N LEU A 719 24.93 23.05 -26.74
CA LEU A 719 24.10 22.83 -27.93
C LEU A 719 23.50 24.12 -28.51
N ASP A 720 23.78 25.31 -27.94
CA ASP A 720 23.39 26.60 -28.53
C ASP A 720 24.48 27.71 -28.58
N ASP A 721 24.17 28.96 -28.24
CA ASP A 721 25.03 30.16 -28.35
C ASP A 721 25.50 30.68 -26.95
N ASP A 722 25.27 29.90 -25.88
CA ASP A 722 25.34 30.27 -24.45
C ASP A 722 26.55 29.59 -23.73
N GLU A 723 26.70 29.72 -22.40
CA GLU A 723 27.82 29.19 -21.58
C GLU A 723 27.38 28.07 -20.60
N ASN A 724 26.11 27.65 -20.63
CA ASN A 724 25.59 26.49 -19.90
C ASN A 724 25.76 25.20 -20.74
N LEU A 725 25.42 24.03 -20.20
CA LEU A 725 25.41 22.76 -20.94
C LEU A 725 24.00 22.20 -21.01
N GLU A 726 23.52 21.91 -22.23
CA GLU A 726 22.22 21.29 -22.45
C GLU A 726 22.27 19.80 -22.14
N ILE A 727 21.22 19.31 -21.50
CA ILE A 727 21.08 17.92 -21.08
C ILE A 727 20.18 17.23 -22.11
N ALA A 728 20.79 16.40 -22.97
CA ALA A 728 20.12 15.68 -24.05
C ALA A 728 19.86 14.22 -23.67
N ILE A 729 18.68 13.71 -24.04
CA ILE A 729 18.22 12.35 -23.71
C ILE A 729 17.81 11.61 -24.99
N ASN A 730 18.18 10.34 -25.11
CA ASN A 730 18.05 9.58 -26.36
C ASN A 730 16.60 9.45 -26.88
N ASN A 731 15.60 9.50 -26.01
CA ASN A 731 14.19 9.48 -26.39
C ASN A 731 13.64 10.85 -26.88
N GLY A 732 14.51 11.86 -27.05
CA GLY A 732 14.24 13.07 -27.83
C GLY A 732 14.11 14.37 -27.03
N TRP A 733 14.31 14.36 -25.71
CA TRP A 733 14.27 15.58 -24.89
C TRP A 733 15.62 16.29 -24.86
N VAL A 734 15.58 17.62 -24.83
CA VAL A 734 16.73 18.48 -24.51
C VAL A 734 16.30 19.56 -23.53
N PHE A 735 17.03 19.70 -22.42
CA PHE A 735 16.78 20.68 -21.36
C PHE A 735 17.96 21.65 -21.22
N ASP A 736 17.67 22.91 -20.97
CA ASP A 736 18.64 23.96 -20.59
C ASP A 736 19.26 23.62 -19.23
N GLY A 737 20.60 23.60 -19.13
CA GLY A 737 21.30 23.15 -17.92
C GLY A 737 21.12 24.03 -16.68
N ARG A 738 20.62 25.25 -16.84
CA ARG A 738 20.52 26.29 -15.79
C ARG A 738 19.11 26.64 -15.38
N SER A 739 18.19 26.72 -16.34
CA SER A 739 16.78 26.98 -16.10
C SER A 739 15.96 25.70 -15.99
N TYR A 740 16.48 24.59 -16.53
CA TYR A 740 15.77 23.31 -16.70
C TYR A 740 14.48 23.42 -17.53
N GLU A 741 14.32 24.50 -18.31
CA GLU A 741 13.25 24.60 -19.32
C GLU A 741 13.55 23.65 -20.50
N THR A 742 12.51 23.02 -21.04
CA THR A 742 12.65 22.18 -22.24
C THR A 742 12.97 23.04 -23.45
N GLN A 743 14.21 22.92 -23.93
CA GLN A 743 14.68 23.51 -25.17
C GLN A 743 14.06 22.82 -26.39
N TRP A 744 14.00 21.48 -26.40
CA TRP A 744 13.45 20.70 -27.52
C TRP A 744 12.84 19.37 -27.08
N GLU A 745 11.81 18.93 -27.82
CA GLU A 745 11.18 17.62 -27.73
C GLU A 745 11.08 17.09 -29.18
N TYR A 746 11.87 16.07 -29.52
CA TYR A 746 11.87 15.40 -30.82
C TYR A 746 11.21 14.02 -30.70
N THR A 747 9.90 13.96 -30.97
CA THR A 747 9.02 12.82 -30.61
C THR A 747 9.32 11.47 -31.30
N GLU A 748 10.29 11.40 -32.21
CA GLU A 748 10.77 10.11 -32.77
C GLU A 748 11.97 9.53 -32.00
N GLY A 749 12.59 10.31 -31.11
CA GLY A 749 13.86 10.00 -30.46
C GLY A 749 15.08 10.31 -31.33
N PHE A 750 16.24 10.47 -30.69
CA PHE A 750 17.52 10.63 -31.39
C PHE A 750 18.14 9.27 -31.73
N GLY A 751 18.01 8.28 -30.84
CA GLY A 751 18.48 6.91 -31.08
C GLY A 751 18.28 5.96 -29.88
N ASP A 752 18.85 4.76 -29.98
CA ASP A 752 19.06 3.89 -28.82
C ASP A 752 20.34 4.31 -28.06
N TYR A 753 21.32 4.88 -28.78
CA TYR A 753 22.57 5.47 -28.26
C TYR A 753 22.72 6.91 -28.77
N ILE A 754 23.37 7.78 -27.99
CA ILE A 754 23.69 9.16 -28.38
C ILE A 754 25.11 9.56 -27.95
N ALA A 755 25.70 10.49 -28.69
CA ALA A 755 26.94 11.20 -28.36
C ALA A 755 26.81 12.66 -28.85
N LEU A 756 27.63 13.56 -28.31
CA LEU A 756 27.72 14.96 -28.72
C LEU A 756 29.09 15.24 -29.34
N GLY A 757 29.17 16.22 -30.24
CA GLY A 757 30.43 16.77 -30.74
C GLY A 757 30.25 17.71 -31.94
N ASN A 758 31.30 18.44 -32.31
CA ASN A 758 31.26 19.51 -33.30
C ASN A 758 31.54 19.00 -34.72
N ILE A 759 30.48 18.77 -35.51
CA ILE A 759 30.56 18.07 -36.81
C ILE A 759 30.17 18.94 -38.03
N GLU A 760 29.92 20.24 -37.84
CA GLU A 760 29.83 21.21 -38.93
C GLU A 760 30.53 22.54 -38.57
N ASP A 761 30.64 23.49 -39.51
CA ASP A 761 31.39 24.75 -39.33
C ASP A 761 30.70 25.67 -38.30
N GLY A 762 30.95 25.41 -37.00
CA GLY A 762 30.25 25.97 -35.86
C GLY A 762 31.08 25.97 -34.56
N ALA A 763 30.40 26.28 -33.45
CA ALA A 763 30.96 26.32 -32.09
C ALA A 763 30.03 25.70 -31.02
N SER A 764 28.88 25.17 -31.46
CA SER A 764 27.92 24.37 -30.70
C SER A 764 28.05 22.93 -31.16
N ASP A 765 27.90 21.97 -30.27
CA ASP A 765 27.90 20.56 -30.61
C ASP A 765 26.58 20.14 -31.29
N GLU A 766 26.63 19.10 -32.11
CA GLU A 766 25.45 18.39 -32.60
C GLU A 766 25.18 17.13 -31.76
N ILE A 767 23.91 16.74 -31.67
CA ILE A 767 23.52 15.44 -31.15
C ILE A 767 23.67 14.41 -32.27
N VAL A 768 24.56 13.43 -32.12
CA VAL A 768 24.66 12.26 -33.00
C VAL A 768 23.96 11.07 -32.35
N GLY A 769 22.89 10.59 -33.00
CA GLY A 769 22.06 9.49 -32.53
C GLY A 769 22.16 8.25 -33.39
N ALA A 770 22.36 7.08 -32.76
CA ALA A 770 22.43 5.78 -33.42
C ALA A 770 21.28 4.87 -32.94
N ASN A 771 20.44 4.42 -33.87
CA ASN A 771 19.44 3.39 -33.62
C ASN A 771 20.06 2.02 -33.93
N ARG A 772 19.86 1.04 -33.06
CA ARG A 772 20.50 -0.28 -33.17
C ARG A 772 20.26 -0.95 -34.52
N ASP A 773 19.01 -0.93 -34.97
CA ASP A 773 18.56 -1.73 -36.12
C ASP A 773 18.31 -0.91 -37.41
N THR A 774 18.25 0.42 -37.35
CA THR A 774 17.54 1.22 -38.38
C THR A 774 18.25 2.46 -38.95
N GLY A 775 19.36 2.94 -38.37
CA GLY A 775 20.10 4.08 -38.93
C GLY A 775 20.84 4.93 -37.91
N VAL A 776 21.72 5.81 -38.42
CA VAL A 776 22.43 6.85 -37.65
C VAL A 776 22.10 8.22 -38.22
N ALA A 777 22.00 9.24 -37.37
CA ALA A 777 21.62 10.59 -37.75
C ALA A 777 22.27 11.65 -36.86
N ALA A 778 22.43 12.86 -37.39
CA ALA A 778 22.80 14.03 -36.59
C ALA A 778 21.67 15.05 -36.51
N PHE A 779 21.60 15.77 -35.40
CA PHE A 779 20.56 16.74 -35.07
C PHE A 779 21.17 18.00 -34.46
N SER A 780 20.77 19.17 -34.94
CA SER A 780 21.27 20.45 -34.44
C SER A 780 20.16 21.17 -33.67
N LEU A 781 20.41 21.50 -32.40
CA LEU A 781 19.43 22.11 -31.50
C LEU A 781 19.09 23.54 -31.91
N ILE A 782 20.07 24.34 -32.35
CA ILE A 782 19.84 25.69 -32.90
C ILE A 782 18.85 25.64 -34.08
N LYS A 783 18.94 24.60 -34.91
CA LYS A 783 18.12 24.43 -36.13
C LYS A 783 16.81 23.64 -35.87
N LYS A 784 16.68 22.98 -34.71
CA LYS A 784 15.58 22.08 -34.28
C LYS A 784 15.16 21.09 -35.36
N GLN A 785 16.15 20.49 -36.03
CA GLN A 785 15.95 19.54 -37.12
C GLN A 785 17.06 18.48 -37.16
N LYS A 786 16.74 17.32 -37.73
CA LYS A 786 17.73 16.37 -38.23
C LYS A 786 18.48 16.97 -39.43
N LEU A 787 19.80 16.89 -39.42
CA LEU A 787 20.68 17.40 -40.49
C LEU A 787 20.77 16.42 -41.66
N TRP A 788 21.04 15.15 -41.36
CA TRP A 788 21.20 14.06 -42.31
C TRP A 788 20.84 12.71 -41.66
N ASP A 789 20.71 11.67 -42.48
CA ASP A 789 20.64 10.28 -42.03
C ASP A 789 21.56 9.37 -42.87
N LEU A 790 22.02 8.30 -42.22
CA LEU A 790 22.91 7.28 -42.74
C LEU A 790 22.24 5.91 -42.58
N ASP A 791 22.03 5.22 -43.70
CA ASP A 791 21.46 3.87 -43.79
C ASP A 791 22.49 2.81 -43.32
N ARG A 792 22.72 2.76 -42.00
CA ARG A 792 23.56 1.78 -41.29
C ARG A 792 22.74 1.11 -40.18
N ALA A 793 22.57 -0.21 -40.26
CA ALA A 793 22.02 -1.04 -39.20
C ALA A 793 23.15 -1.68 -38.36
N SER A 794 22.79 -2.42 -37.30
CA SER A 794 23.72 -3.15 -36.41
C SER A 794 24.62 -2.22 -35.59
N ASN A 795 24.12 -1.06 -35.16
CA ASN A 795 24.86 -0.11 -34.32
C ASN A 795 24.86 -0.58 -32.85
N CYS A 796 26.03 -0.70 -32.20
CA CYS A 796 26.12 -1.06 -30.76
C CYS A 796 26.76 0.04 -29.89
N SER A 797 27.51 0.96 -30.51
CA SER A 797 28.19 2.08 -29.85
C SER A 797 28.42 3.21 -30.86
N VAL A 798 28.44 4.44 -30.36
CA VAL A 798 28.80 5.66 -31.07
C VAL A 798 29.75 6.46 -30.19
N LEU A 799 30.76 7.05 -30.81
CA LEU A 799 31.67 8.04 -30.24
C LEU A 799 31.81 9.16 -31.28
N VAL A 800 31.94 10.40 -30.81
CA VAL A 800 32.30 11.55 -31.65
C VAL A 800 33.56 12.14 -31.03
N ALA A 801 34.60 12.34 -31.84
CA ALA A 801 35.89 12.87 -31.43
C ALA A 801 36.75 13.24 -32.64
N ASN A 802 37.57 14.28 -32.52
CA ASN A 802 38.62 14.58 -33.49
C ASN A 802 39.71 13.48 -33.50
N ILE A 803 40.01 12.91 -34.68
CA ILE A 803 41.05 11.87 -34.86
C ILE A 803 42.02 12.18 -36.01
N ASP A 804 42.05 13.42 -36.50
CA ASP A 804 42.81 13.84 -37.68
C ASP A 804 43.67 15.11 -37.37
N ALA A 805 43.65 16.16 -38.19
CA ALA A 805 44.40 17.40 -38.02
C ALA A 805 43.58 18.65 -38.42
N ASP A 806 42.29 18.52 -38.74
CA ASP A 806 41.34 19.63 -38.82
C ASP A 806 40.65 19.91 -37.47
N SER A 807 39.52 20.62 -37.43
CA SER A 807 38.87 21.09 -36.20
C SER A 807 37.42 20.64 -36.03
N LEU A 808 36.92 19.80 -36.94
CA LEU A 808 35.67 19.05 -36.76
C LEU A 808 35.94 17.72 -36.05
N GLU A 809 34.90 16.96 -35.79
CA GLU A 809 34.99 15.66 -35.10
C GLU A 809 34.39 14.51 -35.92
N GLU A 810 35.09 13.38 -35.92
CA GLU A 810 34.71 12.19 -36.67
C GLU A 810 33.71 11.35 -35.88
N ILE A 811 32.75 10.77 -36.60
CA ILE A 811 31.75 9.89 -35.99
C ILE A 811 32.24 8.45 -36.09
N ILE A 812 32.61 7.85 -34.95
CA ILE A 812 33.15 6.49 -34.85
C ILE A 812 32.03 5.55 -34.42
N LEU A 813 31.72 4.55 -35.24
CA LEU A 813 30.56 3.66 -35.06
C LEU A 813 30.97 2.19 -34.91
N GLY A 814 30.63 1.59 -33.78
CA GLY A 814 30.81 0.17 -33.49
C GLY A 814 29.65 -0.69 -34.01
N ASP A 815 29.94 -1.94 -34.39
CA ASP A 815 28.95 -2.90 -34.91
C ASP A 815 28.60 -4.01 -33.90
N CYS A 816 27.32 -4.41 -33.84
CA CYS A 816 26.83 -5.51 -33.01
C CYS A 816 27.16 -6.91 -33.54
N GLU A 817 27.15 -7.11 -34.87
CA GLU A 817 27.19 -8.43 -35.53
C GLU A 817 28.37 -8.58 -36.48
N SER A 818 28.63 -7.58 -37.34
CA SER A 818 29.59 -7.66 -38.44
C SER A 818 31.04 -7.60 -37.99
N SER A 819 31.29 -7.19 -36.73
CA SER A 819 32.62 -6.97 -36.17
C SER A 819 33.38 -5.92 -37.00
N SER A 820 32.88 -4.69 -36.99
CA SER A 820 33.54 -3.55 -37.64
C SER A 820 33.40 -2.28 -36.81
N ILE A 821 34.44 -1.45 -36.89
CA ILE A 821 34.47 -0.09 -36.37
C ILE A 821 34.79 0.82 -37.56
N THR A 822 33.97 1.85 -37.76
CA THR A 822 34.06 2.71 -38.94
C THR A 822 33.99 4.16 -38.50
N ALA A 823 34.98 4.96 -38.88
CA ALA A 823 34.96 6.41 -38.69
C ALA A 823 34.42 7.12 -39.92
N TYR A 824 33.73 8.24 -39.69
CA TYR A 824 33.13 9.05 -40.74
C TYR A 824 33.52 10.53 -40.60
N ASP A 825 34.22 11.06 -41.61
CA ASP A 825 34.45 12.48 -41.87
C ASP A 825 33.11 13.14 -42.22
N THR A 826 32.79 14.24 -41.53
CA THR A 826 31.55 15.02 -41.70
C THR A 826 31.77 16.35 -42.41
N GLY A 827 33.02 16.81 -42.60
CA GLY A 827 33.40 18.12 -43.12
C GLY A 827 32.98 18.41 -44.57
N THR A 828 32.50 17.40 -45.29
CA THR A 828 31.84 17.60 -46.60
C THR A 828 30.34 17.93 -46.52
N GLY A 829 29.77 17.98 -45.31
CA GLY A 829 28.34 18.21 -45.04
C GLY A 829 27.47 16.95 -45.09
N VAL A 830 28.09 15.77 -45.18
CA VAL A 830 27.50 14.43 -45.10
C VAL A 830 28.59 13.43 -44.69
N PRO A 831 28.28 12.40 -43.88
CA PRO A 831 29.28 11.45 -43.40
C PRO A 831 29.87 10.60 -44.54
N LEU A 832 31.19 10.64 -44.69
CA LEU A 832 31.97 9.81 -45.61
C LEU A 832 32.90 8.90 -44.79
N VAL A 833 32.99 7.61 -45.14
CA VAL A 833 33.95 6.70 -44.48
C VAL A 833 35.36 7.18 -44.77
N ASP A 834 36.11 7.52 -43.72
CA ASP A 834 37.56 7.74 -43.81
C ASP A 834 38.29 6.39 -43.71
N TRP A 835 38.20 5.73 -42.55
CA TRP A 835 38.72 4.39 -42.33
C TRP A 835 37.69 3.41 -41.75
N GLN A 836 38.03 2.12 -41.86
CA GLN A 836 37.28 1.02 -41.26
C GLN A 836 38.23 -0.06 -40.73
N TYR A 837 38.20 -0.31 -39.43
CA TYR A 837 38.73 -1.53 -38.83
C TYR A 837 37.68 -2.65 -39.02
N SER A 838 38.12 -3.79 -39.56
CA SER A 838 37.42 -5.06 -39.33
C SER A 838 37.82 -5.52 -37.93
N SER A 839 36.94 -5.37 -36.95
CA SER A 839 37.27 -5.64 -35.55
C SER A 839 37.40 -7.14 -35.30
N ILE A 840 38.19 -7.45 -34.28
CA ILE A 840 38.24 -8.76 -33.65
C ILE A 840 37.13 -8.82 -32.61
N GLY A 841 36.45 -9.95 -32.47
CA GLY A 841 35.30 -10.11 -31.59
C GLY A 841 34.02 -9.39 -32.07
N GLN A 842 32.87 -9.93 -31.66
CA GLN A 842 31.55 -9.36 -31.96
C GLN A 842 31.13 -8.36 -30.86
N ARG A 843 30.13 -7.51 -31.16
CA ARG A 843 29.55 -6.52 -30.25
C ARG A 843 30.59 -5.54 -29.67
N VAL A 844 30.89 -4.50 -30.43
CA VAL A 844 31.75 -3.40 -29.98
C VAL A 844 31.01 -2.55 -28.95
N TYR A 845 31.50 -2.53 -27.71
CA TYR A 845 30.95 -1.77 -26.58
C TYR A 845 31.97 -0.79 -26.00
N SER A 846 31.47 0.35 -25.53
CA SER A 846 32.24 1.43 -24.86
C SER A 846 33.50 1.84 -25.64
N LEU A 847 33.29 2.36 -26.86
CA LEU A 847 34.36 3.02 -27.61
C LEU A 847 34.89 4.22 -26.81
N VAL A 848 36.20 4.32 -26.64
CA VAL A 848 36.87 5.48 -26.04
C VAL A 848 38.24 5.71 -26.71
N LEU A 849 38.71 6.95 -26.70
CA LEU A 849 40.03 7.34 -27.20
C LEU A 849 40.92 7.81 -26.05
N GLY A 850 42.22 7.52 -26.11
CA GLY A 850 43.22 8.11 -25.23
C GLY A 850 44.59 7.42 -25.30
N ASP A 851 45.62 8.20 -25.01
CA ASP A 851 47.02 7.81 -24.82
C ASP A 851 47.14 6.80 -23.65
N ILE A 852 47.23 5.50 -23.91
CA ILE A 852 47.35 4.47 -22.87
C ILE A 852 48.78 3.91 -22.74
N ASP A 853 49.59 3.93 -23.81
CA ASP A 853 51.01 3.52 -23.71
C ASP A 853 51.98 4.66 -23.35
N ASN A 854 51.48 5.91 -23.27
CA ASN A 854 52.17 7.11 -22.79
C ASN A 854 53.28 7.62 -23.73
N ASP A 855 53.16 7.35 -25.03
CA ASP A 855 54.03 7.90 -26.09
C ASP A 855 53.62 9.33 -26.54
N GLY A 856 52.32 9.66 -26.43
CA GLY A 856 51.77 10.99 -26.66
C GLY A 856 50.89 11.18 -27.90
N ASP A 857 50.71 10.15 -28.74
CA ASP A 857 49.55 10.04 -29.64
C ASP A 857 48.34 9.43 -28.86
N SER A 858 47.24 9.02 -29.52
CA SER A 858 46.05 8.45 -28.84
C SER A 858 45.59 7.12 -29.47
N GLU A 859 45.21 6.17 -28.64
CA GLU A 859 44.70 4.87 -29.07
C GLU A 859 43.18 4.82 -29.01
N LEU A 860 42.58 3.96 -29.84
CA LEU A 860 41.16 3.62 -29.78
C LEU A 860 40.97 2.31 -29.01
N LEU A 861 40.14 2.35 -27.96
CA LEU A 861 39.86 1.20 -27.09
C LEU A 861 38.38 0.79 -27.18
N TRP A 862 38.10 -0.51 -27.08
CA TRP A 862 36.74 -1.05 -26.96
C TRP A 862 36.69 -2.43 -26.29
N GLY A 863 35.55 -2.75 -25.68
CA GLY A 863 35.22 -4.13 -25.28
C GLY A 863 34.50 -4.90 -26.39
N THR A 864 34.72 -6.21 -26.43
CA THR A 864 34.01 -7.15 -27.32
C THR A 864 33.23 -8.17 -26.48
N GLY A 865 32.00 -8.46 -26.89
CA GLY A 865 31.01 -9.14 -26.06
C GLY A 865 30.59 -10.53 -26.56
N LYS A 866 30.79 -11.54 -25.71
CA LYS A 866 30.40 -12.95 -25.89
C LYS A 866 29.11 -13.19 -26.69
N THR A 867 29.28 -13.80 -27.87
CA THR A 867 28.29 -14.76 -28.41
C THR A 867 28.65 -16.18 -27.96
N GLU A 868 27.81 -17.19 -28.22
CA GLU A 868 28.09 -18.59 -27.79
C GLU A 868 29.37 -19.21 -28.40
N SER A 869 30.08 -18.48 -29.27
CA SER A 869 31.26 -18.94 -30.00
C SER A 869 32.44 -17.95 -30.00
N THR A 870 32.42 -16.88 -29.19
CA THR A 870 33.50 -15.87 -29.13
C THR A 870 33.88 -15.51 -27.68
N PRO A 871 35.18 -15.35 -27.35
CA PRO A 871 35.63 -14.83 -26.06
C PRO A 871 35.37 -13.32 -25.94
N ASN A 872 35.31 -12.81 -24.71
CA ASN A 872 35.44 -11.37 -24.46
C ASN A 872 36.89 -10.93 -24.67
N GLN A 873 37.09 -9.75 -25.23
CA GLN A 873 38.40 -9.11 -25.37
C GLN A 873 38.25 -7.61 -25.09
N LEU A 874 39.18 -7.03 -24.33
CA LEU A 874 39.50 -5.62 -24.47
C LEU A 874 40.46 -5.49 -25.66
N VAL A 875 40.30 -4.48 -26.50
CA VAL A 875 41.20 -4.23 -27.63
C VAL A 875 41.69 -2.79 -27.54
N VAL A 876 42.97 -2.60 -27.82
CA VAL A 876 43.62 -1.29 -28.01
C VAL A 876 44.12 -1.25 -29.45
N ALA A 877 43.87 -0.18 -30.20
CA ALA A 877 44.32 -0.05 -31.57
C ALA A 877 44.79 1.36 -31.91
N GLU A 878 45.79 1.43 -32.77
CA GLU A 878 46.32 2.67 -33.35
C GLU A 878 45.20 3.41 -34.09
N VAL A 879 44.99 4.69 -33.76
CA VAL A 879 44.08 5.55 -34.52
C VAL A 879 44.55 5.64 -35.97
N ASN A 880 43.61 5.51 -36.92
CA ASN A 880 43.85 5.49 -38.37
C ASN A 880 44.80 4.36 -38.86
N GLY A 881 45.16 3.41 -37.99
CA GLY A 881 46.18 2.38 -38.22
C GLY A 881 45.70 1.10 -38.89
N ASN A 882 46.49 0.04 -38.77
CA ASN A 882 46.13 -1.36 -39.11
C ASN A 882 46.76 -2.32 -38.06
N THR A 883 46.93 -1.81 -36.83
CA THR A 883 47.81 -2.38 -35.81
C THR A 883 47.12 -2.24 -34.46
N HIS A 884 47.05 -3.34 -33.72
CA HIS A 884 46.21 -3.47 -32.54
C HIS A 884 46.79 -4.51 -31.57
N VAL A 885 46.41 -4.41 -30.30
CA VAL A 885 46.72 -5.35 -29.24
C VAL A 885 45.42 -5.94 -28.70
N GLU A 886 45.28 -7.26 -28.77
CA GLU A 886 44.15 -7.99 -28.21
C GLU A 886 44.41 -8.33 -26.73
N ILE A 887 43.92 -7.48 -25.82
CA ILE A 887 43.94 -7.72 -24.37
C ILE A 887 42.83 -8.73 -24.04
N SER A 888 43.12 -9.99 -24.31
CA SER A 888 42.15 -11.08 -24.19
C SER A 888 42.26 -11.81 -22.86
N GLN A 889 41.11 -12.07 -22.22
CA GLN A 889 40.98 -13.03 -21.10
C GLN A 889 41.47 -14.45 -21.46
N ASN A 890 41.65 -14.72 -22.75
CA ASN A 890 41.61 -16.07 -23.31
C ASN A 890 42.94 -16.84 -23.29
N THR A 891 44.03 -16.28 -22.74
CA THR A 891 45.28 -17.03 -22.48
C THR A 891 45.19 -17.91 -21.23
N THR A 892 44.37 -17.51 -20.25
CA THR A 892 44.28 -18.14 -18.92
C THR A 892 42.85 -18.48 -18.49
N GLN A 893 41.87 -17.62 -18.79
CA GLN A 893 40.44 -17.80 -18.52
C GLN A 893 40.11 -18.23 -17.09
N MET A 894 40.19 -17.28 -16.16
CA MET A 894 39.96 -17.53 -14.73
C MET A 894 38.47 -17.36 -14.33
N ASP A 895 37.55 -18.08 -14.98
CA ASP A 895 36.09 -17.91 -14.76
C ASP A 895 35.63 -18.26 -13.33
N ARG A 896 36.25 -19.27 -12.70
CA ARG A 896 35.87 -19.78 -11.37
C ARG A 896 37.10 -20.09 -10.51
N LEU A 897 37.21 -19.45 -9.34
CA LEU A 897 38.38 -19.54 -8.46
C LEU A 897 38.05 -20.32 -7.18
N VAL A 898 38.77 -21.41 -6.92
CA VAL A 898 38.68 -22.21 -5.69
C VAL A 898 39.90 -21.94 -4.81
N GLY A 899 39.74 -21.43 -3.59
CA GLY A 899 40.85 -21.31 -2.64
C GLY A 899 41.32 -22.68 -2.15
N ASN A 900 42.57 -23.06 -2.43
CA ASN A 900 43.15 -24.32 -1.97
C ASN A 900 43.76 -24.18 -0.56
N GLY A 901 44.41 -23.04 -0.29
CA GLY A 901 45.08 -22.69 0.95
C GLY A 901 46.23 -21.71 0.72
N TRP A 902 47.04 -21.46 1.74
CA TRP A 902 48.32 -20.75 1.64
C TRP A 902 49.48 -21.75 1.64
N ALA A 903 50.49 -21.50 0.80
CA ALA A 903 51.66 -22.35 0.60
C ALA A 903 52.96 -21.59 0.83
N SER A 904 53.99 -22.28 1.31
CA SER A 904 55.38 -21.84 1.20
C SER A 904 55.93 -22.32 -0.15
N VAL A 905 56.44 -21.39 -0.97
CA VAL A 905 56.95 -21.69 -2.32
C VAL A 905 58.28 -20.96 -2.53
N GLY A 906 59.39 -21.70 -2.40
CA GLY A 906 60.75 -21.15 -2.41
C GLY A 906 61.06 -20.32 -1.17
N GLY A 907 60.50 -20.69 -0.01
CA GLY A 907 60.59 -19.91 1.23
C GLY A 907 59.86 -18.56 1.19
N LYS A 908 58.87 -18.41 0.31
CA LYS A 908 57.92 -17.28 0.27
C LYS A 908 56.49 -17.78 0.40
N GLU A 909 55.71 -17.11 1.24
CA GLU A 909 54.29 -17.38 1.38
C GLU A 909 53.48 -16.85 0.20
N LYS A 910 52.53 -17.65 -0.31
CA LYS A 910 51.56 -17.28 -1.34
C LYS A 910 50.20 -17.92 -1.07
N ALA A 911 49.11 -17.25 -1.42
CA ALA A 911 47.80 -17.87 -1.51
C ALA A 911 47.67 -18.65 -2.83
N VAL A 912 47.07 -19.83 -2.80
CA VAL A 912 46.96 -20.73 -3.95
C VAL A 912 45.50 -21.00 -4.29
N PHE A 913 45.12 -20.76 -5.54
CA PHE A 913 43.78 -20.99 -6.07
C PHE A 913 43.81 -22.00 -7.23
N THR A 914 42.72 -22.74 -7.42
CA THR A 914 42.43 -23.47 -8.66
C THR A 914 41.49 -22.62 -9.51
N ALA A 915 41.93 -22.21 -10.70
CA ALA A 915 41.10 -21.58 -11.71
C ALA A 915 40.48 -22.66 -12.62
N SER A 916 39.24 -22.49 -13.04
CA SER A 916 38.58 -23.38 -14.00
C SER A 916 37.65 -22.59 -14.92
N PRO A 917 37.65 -22.86 -16.24
CA PRO A 917 36.72 -22.23 -17.18
C PRO A 917 35.28 -22.74 -16.98
N ILE A 918 34.31 -21.96 -17.43
CA ILE A 918 32.87 -22.24 -17.42
C ILE A 918 32.32 -22.44 -18.84
N VAL A 919 32.99 -21.87 -19.85
CA VAL A 919 32.39 -21.62 -21.18
C VAL A 919 33.11 -22.33 -22.34
N ASP A 920 34.42 -22.52 -22.25
CA ASP A 920 35.25 -23.04 -23.34
C ASP A 920 35.36 -24.58 -23.25
N ASP A 921 35.03 -25.29 -24.33
CA ASP A 921 35.10 -26.76 -24.38
C ASP A 921 36.51 -27.29 -24.76
N THR A 922 37.47 -26.39 -24.97
CA THR A 922 38.84 -26.71 -25.40
C THR A 922 39.92 -26.61 -24.30
N LYS A 923 39.55 -26.26 -23.06
CA LYS A 923 40.48 -26.02 -21.95
C LYS A 923 40.03 -26.66 -20.63
N GLY A 924 40.98 -27.18 -19.86
CA GLY A 924 40.79 -27.57 -18.46
C GLY A 924 41.42 -26.61 -17.43
N PRO A 925 41.63 -27.04 -16.18
CA PRO A 925 41.96 -26.18 -15.05
C PRO A 925 43.41 -25.68 -15.03
N ARG A 926 43.63 -24.62 -14.25
CA ARG A 926 44.94 -24.03 -13.94
C ARG A 926 45.05 -23.74 -12.45
N PHE A 927 46.26 -23.46 -11.99
CA PHE A 927 46.54 -23.01 -10.63
C PHE A 927 47.07 -21.57 -10.66
N VAL A 928 46.64 -20.77 -9.69
CA VAL A 928 47.07 -19.39 -9.52
C VAL A 928 47.77 -19.27 -8.18
N GLN A 929 48.93 -18.62 -8.17
CA GLN A 929 49.62 -18.21 -6.95
C GLN A 929 49.56 -16.69 -6.85
N LEU A 930 48.97 -16.19 -5.75
CA LEU A 930 48.78 -14.76 -5.44
C LEU A 930 49.65 -14.41 -4.22
N ASP A 931 50.42 -13.32 -4.29
CA ASP A 931 51.26 -12.86 -3.17
C ASP A 931 50.70 -11.61 -2.46
N HIS A 932 51.37 -11.22 -1.37
CA HIS A 932 50.98 -10.12 -0.49
C HIS A 932 51.09 -8.71 -1.12
N SER A 933 51.45 -8.59 -2.40
CA SER A 933 51.39 -7.33 -3.17
C SER A 933 50.18 -7.23 -4.09
N GLY A 934 49.40 -8.31 -4.26
CA GLY A 934 48.40 -8.43 -5.33
C GLY A 934 48.95 -9.03 -6.63
N SER A 935 50.28 -9.15 -6.76
CA SER A 935 50.92 -9.83 -7.89
C SER A 935 50.55 -11.31 -7.92
N PHE A 936 50.19 -11.83 -9.09
CA PHE A 936 49.88 -13.26 -9.26
C PHE A 936 50.57 -13.89 -10.48
N SER A 937 50.69 -15.21 -10.45
CA SER A 937 51.20 -16.03 -11.55
C SER A 937 50.30 -17.24 -11.79
N VAL A 938 49.95 -17.50 -13.05
CA VAL A 938 49.07 -18.60 -13.46
C VAL A 938 49.89 -19.73 -14.09
N SER A 939 49.54 -20.98 -13.80
CA SER A 939 50.18 -22.17 -14.34
C SER A 939 49.85 -22.42 -15.82
N GLY A 940 50.60 -23.35 -16.42
CA GLY A 940 50.11 -24.10 -17.57
C GLY A 940 48.82 -24.86 -17.24
N GLU A 941 48.10 -25.28 -18.28
CA GLU A 941 46.92 -26.13 -18.15
C GLU A 941 47.31 -27.48 -17.52
N PHE A 942 46.68 -27.85 -16.40
CA PHE A 942 47.03 -29.05 -15.63
C PHE A 942 46.51 -30.34 -16.28
N SER A 943 45.32 -30.27 -16.87
CA SER A 943 44.63 -31.38 -17.50
C SER A 943 43.77 -30.83 -18.63
N PRO A 944 43.64 -31.52 -19.78
CA PRO A 944 42.73 -31.15 -20.85
C PRO A 944 41.26 -31.52 -20.55
N ASP A 945 40.96 -32.08 -19.38
CA ASP A 945 39.59 -32.48 -19.03
C ASP A 945 38.80 -31.32 -18.41
N GLN A 946 37.59 -31.15 -18.93
CA GLN A 946 36.62 -30.09 -18.66
C GLN A 946 35.97 -30.17 -17.25
N SER A 947 36.29 -31.17 -16.43
CA SER A 947 35.51 -31.44 -15.22
C SER A 947 35.53 -30.29 -14.21
N ILE A 948 34.33 -29.77 -13.89
CA ILE A 948 34.07 -28.66 -12.95
C ILE A 948 34.32 -29.03 -11.46
N GLY A 949 35.18 -30.02 -11.22
CA GLY A 949 35.27 -30.81 -9.99
C GLY A 949 36.63 -30.81 -9.28
N TYR A 950 37.72 -30.36 -9.92
CA TYR A 950 39.05 -30.30 -9.28
C TYR A 950 38.98 -29.59 -7.93
N ARG A 951 39.54 -30.19 -6.89
CA ARG A 951 39.66 -29.61 -5.56
C ARG A 951 41.09 -29.79 -5.07
N GLY A 952 41.64 -28.73 -4.48
CA GLY A 952 42.97 -28.70 -3.93
C GLY A 952 42.99 -28.50 -2.42
N ILE A 953 44.03 -29.04 -1.79
CA ILE A 953 44.46 -28.70 -0.44
C ILE A 953 45.98 -28.56 -0.43
N ILE A 954 46.48 -27.58 0.32
CA ILE A 954 47.92 -27.37 0.49
C ILE A 954 48.42 -28.25 1.63
N VAL A 955 49.58 -28.86 1.42
CA VAL A 955 50.22 -29.78 2.38
C VAL A 955 51.74 -29.73 2.22
N ASP A 956 52.48 -29.64 3.31
CA ASP A 956 53.92 -29.96 3.32
C ASP A 956 54.02 -31.47 3.62
N SER A 957 54.25 -32.28 2.58
CA SER A 957 54.08 -33.73 2.64
C SER A 957 55.31 -34.47 3.19
N ASP A 958 56.51 -33.93 2.98
CA ASP A 958 57.77 -34.49 3.49
C ASP A 958 58.42 -33.67 4.62
N SER A 959 57.75 -32.62 5.09
CA SER A 959 58.20 -31.69 6.15
C SER A 959 59.49 -30.92 5.80
N ASN A 960 59.61 -30.49 4.55
CA ASN A 960 60.78 -29.74 4.06
C ASN A 960 60.67 -28.21 4.28
N GLY A 961 59.46 -27.66 4.41
CA GLY A 961 59.20 -26.23 4.64
C GLY A 961 58.84 -25.40 3.40
N ASP A 962 58.96 -25.95 2.19
CA ASP A 962 58.08 -25.58 1.06
C ASP A 962 56.78 -26.43 1.13
N SER A 963 55.81 -26.19 0.26
CA SER A 963 54.52 -26.88 0.29
C SER A 963 54.07 -27.38 -1.08
N GLU A 964 53.43 -28.54 -1.09
CA GLU A 964 52.81 -29.15 -2.26
C GLU A 964 51.33 -28.79 -2.37
N LEU A 965 50.77 -29.01 -3.56
CA LEU A 965 49.34 -28.98 -3.84
C LEU A 965 48.83 -30.40 -4.12
N LEU A 966 48.01 -30.93 -3.22
CA LEU A 966 47.28 -32.18 -3.42
C LEU A 966 45.93 -31.89 -4.09
N VAL A 967 45.68 -32.45 -5.27
CA VAL A 967 44.45 -32.25 -6.05
C VAL A 967 43.76 -33.55 -6.45
N THR A 968 42.42 -33.51 -6.52
CA THR A 968 41.64 -34.52 -7.25
C THR A 968 41.65 -34.24 -8.74
N SER A 969 41.93 -35.26 -9.54
CA SER A 969 41.86 -35.26 -11.01
C SER A 969 40.81 -36.27 -11.48
N HIS A 970 39.89 -35.88 -12.36
CA HIS A 970 38.77 -36.72 -12.81
C HIS A 970 38.36 -36.38 -14.24
N ASP A 971 38.10 -37.39 -15.08
CA ASP A 971 37.33 -37.25 -16.33
C ASP A 971 35.81 -37.42 -16.06
N ALA A 972 35.01 -37.85 -17.04
CA ALA A 972 33.58 -38.10 -16.81
C ALA A 972 33.28 -39.37 -15.96
N ASN A 973 34.23 -40.31 -15.84
CA ASN A 973 34.05 -41.62 -15.18
C ASN A 973 35.30 -42.15 -14.45
N TYR A 974 36.50 -41.62 -14.67
CA TYR A 974 37.77 -42.13 -14.12
C TYR A 974 38.55 -41.04 -13.39
N GLY A 975 39.21 -41.33 -12.27
CA GLY A 975 39.97 -40.29 -11.55
C GLY A 975 40.85 -40.81 -10.41
N GLY A 976 41.50 -39.89 -9.71
CA GLY A 976 42.43 -40.16 -8.62
C GLY A 976 42.95 -38.90 -7.94
N LEU A 977 43.91 -39.07 -7.03
CA LEU A 977 44.67 -37.98 -6.41
C LEU A 977 45.98 -37.74 -7.16
N THR A 978 46.46 -36.49 -7.18
CA THR A 978 47.80 -36.11 -7.65
C THR A 978 48.40 -35.06 -6.71
N LEU A 979 49.67 -35.24 -6.36
CA LEU A 979 50.48 -34.32 -5.55
C LEU A 979 51.46 -33.58 -6.46
N LEU A 980 51.47 -32.24 -6.36
CA LEU A 980 52.21 -31.34 -7.26
C LEU A 980 53.22 -30.47 -6.49
N ASP A 981 54.43 -30.35 -7.02
CA ASP A 981 55.41 -29.33 -6.61
C ASP A 981 54.90 -27.95 -7.04
N LEU A 982 54.79 -26.98 -6.11
CA LEU A 982 54.32 -25.63 -6.44
C LEU A 982 55.39 -24.73 -7.09
N ASN A 983 56.64 -25.18 -7.22
CA ASN A 983 57.69 -24.43 -7.91
C ASN A 983 57.62 -24.57 -9.44
N ASP A 984 57.24 -25.74 -9.97
CA ASP A 984 57.15 -25.99 -11.42
C ASP A 984 55.86 -26.71 -11.89
N TYR A 985 54.95 -27.05 -10.97
CA TYR A 985 53.72 -27.83 -11.19
C TYR A 985 53.97 -29.28 -11.66
N GLY A 986 55.15 -29.84 -11.41
CA GLY A 986 55.48 -31.23 -11.65
C GLY A 986 54.78 -32.20 -10.70
N SER A 987 54.31 -33.34 -11.22
CA SER A 987 53.75 -34.43 -10.40
C SER A 987 54.85 -35.15 -9.61
N ILE A 988 54.72 -35.10 -8.28
CA ILE A 988 55.56 -35.82 -7.31
C ILE A 988 55.04 -37.26 -7.14
N TRP A 989 53.72 -37.43 -7.16
CA TRP A 989 52.99 -38.69 -7.04
C TRP A 989 51.56 -38.54 -7.59
N SER A 990 50.97 -39.65 -8.04
CA SER A 990 49.54 -39.80 -8.31
C SER A 990 49.07 -41.18 -7.83
N SER A 991 47.80 -41.29 -7.43
CA SER A 991 47.18 -42.57 -7.07
C SER A 991 47.00 -43.49 -8.29
N GLU A 992 46.60 -44.74 -8.04
CA GLU A 992 45.94 -45.51 -9.10
C GLU A 992 44.61 -44.84 -9.49
N VAL A 993 44.12 -45.12 -10.70
CA VAL A 993 42.92 -44.50 -11.27
C VAL A 993 41.69 -45.37 -10.96
N GLU A 994 40.73 -44.79 -10.25
CA GLU A 994 39.46 -45.43 -9.87
C GLU A 994 38.35 -45.18 -10.88
N GLU A 995 37.44 -46.15 -11.04
CA GLU A 995 36.19 -45.97 -11.78
C GLU A 995 35.13 -45.32 -10.88
N ASN A 996 34.34 -44.39 -11.43
CA ASN A 996 33.31 -43.59 -10.74
C ASN A 996 33.89 -42.69 -9.62
N PHE A 997 35.06 -42.09 -9.85
CA PHE A 997 35.78 -41.26 -8.88
C PHE A 997 35.16 -39.86 -8.69
N PHE A 998 34.09 -39.75 -7.92
CA PHE A 998 33.44 -38.46 -7.61
C PHE A 998 33.95 -37.86 -6.30
N ALA A 999 35.29 -37.76 -6.15
CA ALA A 999 35.93 -37.20 -4.97
C ALA A 999 35.84 -35.66 -4.95
N ARG A 1000 34.81 -35.12 -4.29
CA ARG A 1000 34.53 -33.66 -4.20
C ARG A 1000 34.97 -33.05 -2.86
N LEU A 1001 35.41 -33.88 -1.92
CA LEU A 1001 35.82 -33.50 -0.57
C LEU A 1001 37.18 -34.14 -0.28
N ILE A 1002 38.17 -33.32 0.07
CA ILE A 1002 39.50 -33.73 0.52
C ILE A 1002 39.74 -33.09 1.89
N ARG A 1003 40.49 -33.78 2.75
CA ARG A 1003 41.12 -33.27 3.98
C ARG A 1003 42.53 -33.87 4.10
N THR A 1004 43.35 -33.28 4.96
CA THR A 1004 44.67 -33.81 5.32
C THR A 1004 44.79 -33.86 6.83
N ALA A 1005 45.26 -34.99 7.36
CA ALA A 1005 45.55 -35.17 8.77
C ALA A 1005 46.42 -36.43 8.92
N ASP A 1006 47.45 -36.38 9.77
CA ASP A 1006 48.08 -37.60 10.29
C ASP A 1006 47.00 -38.46 10.98
N ILE A 1007 46.60 -39.57 10.36
CA ILE A 1007 45.62 -40.53 10.88
C ILE A 1007 46.28 -41.86 11.23
N ASN A 1008 47.53 -42.08 10.80
CA ASN A 1008 48.28 -43.32 11.02
C ASN A 1008 49.24 -43.24 12.21
N GLY A 1009 49.70 -42.05 12.60
CA GLY A 1009 50.55 -41.74 13.74
C GLY A 1009 52.05 -41.73 13.45
N ASP A 1010 52.47 -41.30 12.25
CA ASP A 1010 53.89 -41.25 11.82
C ASP A 1010 54.50 -39.86 11.72
N ASP A 1011 53.82 -38.84 12.26
CA ASP A 1011 54.16 -37.41 12.18
C ASP A 1011 54.06 -36.79 10.76
N HIS A 1012 53.60 -37.52 9.74
CA HIS A 1012 53.34 -37.01 8.37
C HIS A 1012 51.83 -36.89 8.06
N PRO A 1013 51.41 -35.94 7.19
CA PRO A 1013 49.99 -35.72 6.90
C PRO A 1013 49.43 -36.72 5.86
N ASP A 1014 48.50 -37.59 6.27
CA ASP A 1014 47.76 -38.45 5.34
C ASP A 1014 46.71 -37.66 4.54
N ALA A 1015 46.42 -38.12 3.32
CA ALA A 1015 45.34 -37.64 2.48
C ALA A 1015 44.04 -38.40 2.74
N LEU A 1016 42.95 -37.67 2.99
CA LEU A 1016 41.61 -38.21 3.24
C LEU A 1016 40.64 -37.71 2.18
N TYR A 1017 39.83 -38.57 1.58
CA TYR A 1017 38.84 -38.15 0.58
C TYR A 1017 37.55 -38.95 0.63
N ALA A 1018 36.43 -38.27 0.33
CA ALA A 1018 35.12 -38.89 0.23
C ALA A 1018 34.72 -39.10 -1.25
N ASN A 1019 34.58 -40.36 -1.67
CA ASN A 1019 34.11 -40.76 -2.99
C ASN A 1019 32.67 -41.31 -2.87
N ILE A 1020 31.68 -40.54 -3.34
CA ILE A 1020 30.23 -40.81 -3.25
C ILE A 1020 29.72 -41.01 -1.79
N ASN A 1021 29.83 -42.23 -1.28
CA ASN A 1021 29.39 -42.65 0.07
C ASN A 1021 30.51 -43.38 0.84
N LYS A 1022 31.76 -43.27 0.41
CA LYS A 1022 32.92 -43.89 1.07
C LYS A 1022 33.98 -42.86 1.40
N ILE A 1023 34.58 -42.93 2.60
CA ILE A 1023 35.82 -42.22 2.93
C ILE A 1023 36.98 -43.22 2.88
N LYS A 1024 38.06 -42.80 2.20
CA LYS A 1024 39.35 -43.50 2.11
C LYS A 1024 40.48 -42.63 2.65
N ALA A 1025 41.56 -43.28 3.07
CA ALA A 1025 42.80 -42.64 3.51
C ALA A 1025 44.02 -43.18 2.74
N VAL A 1026 44.95 -42.28 2.38
CA VAL A 1026 46.21 -42.62 1.70
C VAL A 1026 47.35 -41.85 2.35
N ASP A 1027 48.35 -42.59 2.81
CA ASP A 1027 49.65 -42.05 3.20
C ASP A 1027 50.35 -41.55 1.93
N ILE A 1028 50.48 -40.23 1.79
CA ILE A 1028 51.09 -39.57 0.63
C ILE A 1028 52.62 -39.50 0.69
N TYR A 1029 53.21 -39.68 1.88
CA TYR A 1029 54.65 -39.64 2.10
C TYR A 1029 55.30 -40.99 1.73
N HIS A 1030 54.83 -42.09 2.31
CA HIS A 1030 55.19 -43.45 1.92
C HIS A 1030 54.47 -43.95 0.66
N ARG A 1031 53.41 -43.24 0.22
CA ARG A 1031 52.68 -43.43 -1.05
C ARG A 1031 51.88 -44.74 -1.09
N SER A 1032 51.10 -44.99 -0.04
CA SER A 1032 50.34 -46.23 0.16
C SER A 1032 48.93 -46.00 0.72
N GLU A 1033 47.94 -46.74 0.21
CA GLU A 1033 46.57 -46.74 0.74
C GLU A 1033 46.54 -47.33 2.15
N LEU A 1034 45.91 -46.61 3.09
CA LEU A 1034 45.73 -47.06 4.47
C LEU A 1034 44.48 -47.95 4.57
N SER A 1035 44.46 -48.86 5.55
CA SER A 1035 43.33 -49.77 5.78
C SER A 1035 42.14 -49.11 6.51
N ILE A 1036 41.77 -47.91 6.06
CA ILE A 1036 40.64 -47.11 6.55
C ILE A 1036 39.62 -46.98 5.40
N GLU A 1037 38.51 -47.70 5.52
CA GLU A 1037 37.35 -47.60 4.64
C GLU A 1037 36.11 -47.37 5.52
N ILE A 1038 35.49 -46.20 5.40
CA ILE A 1038 34.27 -45.83 6.13
C ILE A 1038 33.14 -45.70 5.08
N ASP A 1039 32.03 -46.42 5.26
CA ASP A 1039 30.99 -46.62 4.23
C ASP A 1039 29.59 -46.26 4.77
N PRO A 1040 29.25 -44.96 4.96
CA PRO A 1040 27.91 -44.53 5.36
C PRO A 1040 26.83 -44.94 4.35
N VAL A 1041 25.60 -45.11 4.85
CA VAL A 1041 24.46 -45.58 4.04
C VAL A 1041 23.97 -44.53 3.03
N ALA A 1042 24.21 -43.24 3.33
CA ALA A 1042 23.77 -42.09 2.55
C ALA A 1042 24.96 -41.33 1.93
N TYR A 1043 24.68 -40.49 0.93
CA TYR A 1043 25.72 -39.70 0.24
C TYR A 1043 26.36 -38.69 1.20
N ILE A 1044 27.69 -38.51 1.12
CA ILE A 1044 28.46 -37.65 2.03
C ILE A 1044 28.41 -36.18 1.55
N ALA A 1045 27.86 -35.30 2.38
CA ALA A 1045 27.72 -33.87 2.10
C ALA A 1045 28.98 -33.06 2.51
N ASP A 1046 29.54 -33.33 3.69
CA ASP A 1046 30.82 -32.80 4.16
C ASP A 1046 31.41 -33.73 5.23
N PHE A 1047 32.73 -33.67 5.50
CA PHE A 1047 33.35 -34.43 6.58
C PHE A 1047 34.53 -33.69 7.23
N TYR A 1048 34.82 -34.00 8.48
CA TYR A 1048 35.98 -33.52 9.24
C TYR A 1048 36.60 -34.66 10.04
N VAL A 1049 37.87 -34.49 10.42
CA VAL A 1049 38.61 -35.41 11.28
C VAL A 1049 39.25 -34.60 12.40
N THR A 1050 38.94 -34.95 13.64
CA THR A 1050 39.38 -34.25 14.86
C THR A 1050 39.29 -35.19 16.05
N ASP A 1051 40.09 -34.96 17.09
CA ASP A 1051 39.70 -35.42 18.43
C ASP A 1051 38.40 -34.68 18.81
N ILE A 1052 37.36 -35.43 19.18
CA ILE A 1052 36.12 -34.87 19.76
C ILE A 1052 35.82 -35.49 21.13
N THR A 1053 36.34 -36.69 21.40
CA THR A 1053 36.12 -37.41 22.66
C THR A 1053 37.08 -37.00 23.79
N GLY A 1054 38.16 -36.28 23.45
CA GLY A 1054 39.19 -35.80 24.37
C GLY A 1054 40.23 -36.85 24.74
N ASP A 1055 40.37 -37.94 23.96
CA ASP A 1055 41.24 -39.07 24.25
C ASP A 1055 42.57 -39.09 23.45
N SER A 1056 42.76 -38.09 22.57
CA SER A 1056 43.89 -37.92 21.63
C SER A 1056 43.94 -38.92 20.46
N VAL A 1057 42.88 -39.70 20.23
CA VAL A 1057 42.58 -40.30 18.92
C VAL A 1057 41.83 -39.25 18.05
N LYS A 1058 41.67 -39.51 16.75
CA LYS A 1058 40.90 -38.65 15.84
C LYS A 1058 39.68 -39.41 15.32
N GLU A 1059 38.51 -38.83 15.54
CA GLU A 1059 37.22 -39.33 15.08
C GLU A 1059 36.91 -38.78 13.67
N PHE A 1060 36.10 -39.51 12.91
CA PHE A 1060 35.49 -38.97 11.69
C PHE A 1060 34.10 -38.41 12.02
N LEU A 1061 33.95 -37.10 11.82
CA LEU A 1061 32.67 -36.40 11.81
C LEU A 1061 32.16 -36.38 10.37
N ILE A 1062 31.00 -36.97 10.10
CA ILE A 1062 30.47 -37.12 8.73
C ILE A 1062 29.06 -36.56 8.66
N ALA A 1063 28.85 -35.57 7.80
CA ALA A 1063 27.52 -35.12 7.42
C ALA A 1063 27.08 -35.85 6.15
N THR A 1064 25.94 -36.55 6.21
CA THR A 1064 25.33 -37.21 5.05
C THR A 1064 24.06 -36.48 4.62
N THR A 1065 23.43 -36.92 3.53
CA THR A 1065 22.12 -36.40 3.11
C THR A 1065 20.98 -36.72 4.07
N GLU A 1066 21.17 -37.57 5.09
CA GLU A 1066 20.11 -38.02 6.01
C GLU A 1066 20.47 -37.79 7.51
N ASP A 1067 21.65 -38.26 7.93
CA ASP A 1067 22.19 -38.18 9.31
C ASP A 1067 23.49 -37.34 9.38
N VAL A 1068 23.81 -36.81 10.57
CA VAL A 1068 25.20 -36.57 11.01
C VAL A 1068 25.67 -37.79 11.80
N GLU A 1069 26.90 -38.24 11.55
CA GLU A 1069 27.50 -39.43 12.14
C GLU A 1069 28.85 -39.12 12.79
N VAL A 1070 29.16 -39.84 13.88
CA VAL A 1070 30.47 -39.86 14.54
C VAL A 1070 31.01 -41.28 14.52
N TRP A 1071 32.24 -41.43 14.05
CA TRP A 1071 32.93 -42.72 13.94
C TRP A 1071 34.25 -42.71 14.73
N GLU A 1072 34.34 -43.56 15.74
CA GLU A 1072 35.51 -43.76 16.63
C GLU A 1072 36.33 -44.98 16.19
N SER A 1073 37.63 -44.98 16.52
CA SER A 1073 38.53 -46.11 16.21
C SER A 1073 38.46 -47.20 17.28
N VAL A 1074 37.86 -48.35 16.96
CA VAL A 1074 37.65 -49.47 17.90
C VAL A 1074 38.39 -50.71 17.42
N ASP A 1075 39.32 -51.22 18.25
CA ASP A 1075 40.24 -52.31 17.92
C ASP A 1075 41.06 -52.09 16.62
N GLY A 1076 41.26 -50.82 16.21
CA GLY A 1076 41.96 -50.44 14.98
C GLY A 1076 41.06 -50.34 13.73
N HIS A 1077 39.74 -50.32 13.90
CA HIS A 1077 38.78 -50.12 12.81
C HIS A 1077 37.73 -49.07 13.21
N TYR A 1078 37.46 -48.12 12.31
CA TYR A 1078 36.45 -47.08 12.53
C TYR A 1078 35.02 -47.65 12.52
N GLN A 1079 34.22 -47.29 13.52
CA GLN A 1079 32.83 -47.75 13.67
C GLN A 1079 31.92 -46.60 14.12
N LYS A 1080 30.70 -46.49 13.56
CA LYS A 1080 29.72 -45.48 13.97
C LYS A 1080 29.28 -45.70 15.42
N THR A 1081 29.56 -44.75 16.29
CA THR A 1081 29.21 -44.79 17.72
C THR A 1081 28.03 -43.90 18.06
N SER A 1082 27.89 -42.77 17.37
CA SER A 1082 26.81 -41.80 17.56
C SER A 1082 26.28 -41.28 16.23
N SER A 1083 25.01 -40.87 16.21
CA SER A 1083 24.43 -40.14 15.07
C SER A 1083 23.22 -39.30 15.47
N LEU A 1084 23.05 -38.17 14.77
CA LEU A 1084 21.91 -37.26 14.88
C LEU A 1084 21.11 -37.32 13.58
N GLY A 1085 19.80 -37.54 13.67
CA GLY A 1085 18.88 -37.64 12.53
C GLY A 1085 18.57 -36.29 11.90
N LEU A 1086 19.58 -35.67 11.28
CA LEU A 1086 19.57 -34.32 10.74
C LEU A 1086 20.43 -34.23 9.46
N SER A 1087 19.84 -33.76 8.38
CA SER A 1087 20.51 -33.53 7.10
C SER A 1087 21.28 -32.20 7.11
N CYS A 1088 22.56 -32.25 7.48
CA CYS A 1088 23.47 -31.11 7.47
C CYS A 1088 24.20 -31.01 6.12
N ARG A 1089 24.17 -29.84 5.47
CA ARG A 1089 24.91 -29.58 4.21
C ARG A 1089 26.41 -29.38 4.43
N LYS A 1090 26.76 -28.86 5.61
CA LYS A 1090 28.11 -28.71 6.13
C LYS A 1090 28.11 -28.99 7.62
N ILE A 1091 29.27 -29.41 8.10
CA ILE A 1091 29.62 -29.46 9.51
C ILE A 1091 30.95 -28.75 9.73
N VAL A 1092 31.22 -28.32 10.96
CA VAL A 1092 32.53 -27.79 11.40
C VAL A 1092 32.74 -28.12 12.87
N PRO A 1093 33.93 -28.59 13.27
CA PRO A 1093 34.30 -28.66 14.69
C PRO A 1093 34.65 -27.26 15.20
N VAL A 1094 34.01 -26.84 16.29
CA VAL A 1094 34.21 -25.53 16.91
C VAL A 1094 34.11 -25.65 18.43
N ASN A 1095 34.95 -24.94 19.17
CA ASN A 1095 34.87 -24.86 20.64
C ASN A 1095 34.16 -23.54 21.02
N VAL A 1096 33.15 -23.63 21.88
CA VAL A 1096 32.17 -22.57 22.16
C VAL A 1096 32.05 -22.21 23.64
N ASP A 1097 32.51 -23.06 24.56
CA ASP A 1097 32.54 -22.74 25.99
C ASP A 1097 33.94 -22.57 26.62
N ALA A 1098 34.25 -23.25 27.71
CA ALA A 1098 35.50 -23.15 28.47
C ALA A 1098 36.12 -24.51 28.80
N ASP A 1099 35.52 -25.62 28.35
CA ASP A 1099 36.10 -26.96 28.38
C ASP A 1099 36.87 -27.26 27.06
N PRO A 1100 37.79 -28.25 27.03
CA PRO A 1100 38.71 -28.46 25.91
C PRO A 1100 38.15 -29.32 24.76
N LEU A 1101 36.90 -29.78 24.82
CA LEU A 1101 36.28 -30.60 23.77
C LEU A 1101 35.86 -29.73 22.56
N MET A 1102 35.23 -30.35 21.56
CA MET A 1102 34.80 -29.68 20.33
C MET A 1102 33.32 -29.94 20.07
N GLU A 1103 32.52 -28.89 19.91
CA GLU A 1103 31.13 -28.98 19.48
C GLU A 1103 31.04 -29.10 17.96
N ILE A 1104 29.88 -29.58 17.50
CA ILE A 1104 29.60 -29.78 16.08
C ILE A 1104 28.65 -28.69 15.61
N GLY A 1105 29.18 -27.71 14.89
CA GLY A 1105 28.38 -26.76 14.11
C GLY A 1105 27.82 -27.44 12.86
N CYS A 1106 26.50 -27.43 12.68
CA CYS A 1106 25.78 -27.95 11.52
C CYS A 1106 25.09 -26.81 10.74
N VAL A 1107 25.21 -26.80 9.42
CA VAL A 1107 24.49 -25.87 8.54
C VAL A 1107 23.40 -26.58 7.73
N THR A 1108 22.18 -26.05 7.83
CA THR A 1108 20.99 -26.53 7.10
C THR A 1108 20.48 -25.47 6.10
N GLY A 1109 19.36 -25.69 5.41
CA GLY A 1109 18.82 -24.77 4.39
C GLY A 1109 19.30 -25.09 2.97
N ASN A 1110 19.46 -24.07 2.11
CA ASN A 1110 19.83 -24.20 0.70
C ASN A 1110 21.21 -23.57 0.42
N ILE A 1111 21.97 -24.10 -0.55
CA ILE A 1111 23.33 -23.66 -0.88
C ILE A 1111 23.39 -22.54 -1.95
N ILE A 1112 22.28 -22.29 -2.67
CA ILE A 1112 22.22 -21.26 -3.73
C ILE A 1112 21.15 -20.20 -3.43
N PHE A 1113 20.01 -20.58 -2.85
CA PHE A 1113 18.84 -19.69 -2.76
C PHE A 1113 18.16 -19.70 -1.38
N GLY A 1114 18.17 -18.55 -0.70
CA GLY A 1114 17.39 -18.31 0.51
C GLY A 1114 18.06 -18.74 1.81
N PRO A 1115 17.31 -18.73 2.93
CA PRO A 1115 17.88 -18.74 4.27
C PRO A 1115 18.58 -20.05 4.65
N SER A 1116 19.50 -19.93 5.60
CA SER A 1116 20.25 -21.03 6.22
C SER A 1116 20.18 -20.92 7.75
N LYS A 1117 20.18 -22.05 8.45
CA LYS A 1117 20.38 -22.08 9.91
C LYS A 1117 21.71 -22.76 10.23
N LEU A 1118 22.50 -22.11 11.09
CA LEU A 1118 23.61 -22.73 11.82
C LEU A 1118 23.10 -23.20 13.18
N THR A 1119 23.35 -24.46 13.53
CA THR A 1119 23.07 -25.00 14.87
C THR A 1119 24.34 -25.62 15.44
N ILE A 1120 24.70 -25.28 16.67
CA ILE A 1120 25.82 -25.87 17.41
C ILE A 1120 25.28 -26.99 18.31
N TYR A 1121 25.90 -28.16 18.26
CA TYR A 1121 25.56 -29.31 19.09
C TYR A 1121 26.73 -29.76 19.99
N ASP A 1122 26.48 -29.87 21.29
CA ASP A 1122 27.28 -30.68 22.23
C ASP A 1122 26.99 -32.18 21.99
N LEU A 1123 28.02 -33.01 22.13
CA LEU A 1123 27.95 -34.47 22.11
C LEU A 1123 28.51 -35.01 23.43
N SER A 1124 27.62 -35.37 24.35
CA SER A 1124 27.99 -35.93 25.65
C SER A 1124 27.50 -37.37 25.81
N SER A 1125 27.97 -38.05 26.87
CA SER A 1125 27.66 -39.46 27.16
C SER A 1125 26.17 -39.83 27.29
N THR A 1126 25.27 -38.83 27.31
CA THR A 1126 23.81 -39.00 27.34
C THR A 1126 23.10 -38.64 26.02
N GLY A 1127 23.79 -38.10 25.03
CA GLY A 1127 23.25 -37.78 23.70
C GLY A 1127 23.76 -36.46 23.12
N TRP A 1128 23.07 -35.99 22.08
CA TRP A 1128 23.31 -34.71 21.42
C TRP A 1128 22.43 -33.61 22.04
N TYR A 1129 22.97 -32.40 22.19
CA TYR A 1129 22.28 -31.25 22.78
C TYR A 1129 22.47 -29.99 21.93
N GLU A 1130 21.39 -29.36 21.47
CA GLU A 1130 21.45 -28.04 20.80
C GLU A 1130 21.83 -26.97 21.82
N LEU A 1131 23.00 -26.35 21.65
CA LEU A 1131 23.46 -25.24 22.48
C LEU A 1131 22.92 -23.91 21.96
N ILE A 1132 23.17 -23.65 20.67
CA ILE A 1132 22.89 -22.38 19.97
C ILE A 1132 22.30 -22.70 18.61
N GLY A 1133 21.27 -21.96 18.20
CA GLY A 1133 20.76 -21.96 16.84
C GLY A 1133 20.59 -20.53 16.33
N LYS A 1134 21.18 -20.21 15.18
CA LYS A 1134 21.08 -18.90 14.52
C LYS A 1134 20.63 -19.07 13.07
N ASP A 1135 19.56 -18.36 12.72
CA ASP A 1135 19.02 -18.26 11.37
C ASP A 1135 19.65 -17.06 10.63
N TYR A 1136 19.81 -17.19 9.31
CA TYR A 1136 20.39 -16.19 8.41
C TYR A 1136 19.52 -16.11 7.15
N ASP A 1137 19.18 -14.92 6.69
CA ASP A 1137 18.40 -14.73 5.45
C ASP A 1137 19.17 -15.13 4.18
N GLN A 1138 20.50 -15.18 4.28
CA GLN A 1138 21.44 -15.52 3.23
C GLN A 1138 21.73 -17.04 3.16
N ALA A 1139 22.18 -17.49 1.99
CA ALA A 1139 22.63 -18.88 1.80
C ALA A 1139 24.08 -19.02 2.30
N ILE A 1140 24.29 -19.70 3.43
CA ILE A 1140 25.64 -20.05 3.91
C ILE A 1140 26.26 -21.03 2.90
N VAL A 1141 27.41 -20.63 2.34
CA VAL A 1141 28.23 -21.47 1.48
C VAL A 1141 29.38 -22.10 2.25
N GLY A 1142 30.10 -21.33 3.07
CA GLY A 1142 31.36 -21.70 3.71
C GLY A 1142 31.34 -21.34 5.19
N ILE A 1143 32.01 -22.18 5.99
CA ILE A 1143 32.18 -21.99 7.44
C ILE A 1143 33.57 -22.48 7.83
N SER A 1144 34.17 -21.84 8.84
CA SER A 1144 35.40 -22.30 9.50
C SER A 1144 35.41 -21.80 10.94
N SER A 1145 35.95 -22.57 11.87
CA SER A 1145 36.19 -22.13 13.24
C SER A 1145 37.32 -21.09 13.28
N VAL A 1146 37.36 -20.27 14.33
CA VAL A 1146 38.32 -19.16 14.49
C VAL A 1146 39.19 -19.42 15.73
N PRO A 1147 40.33 -20.14 15.63
CA PRO A 1147 41.07 -20.59 16.81
C PRO A 1147 41.60 -19.48 17.73
N ASP A 1148 41.88 -18.30 17.17
CA ASP A 1148 42.34 -17.13 17.94
C ASP A 1148 41.23 -16.48 18.79
N TYR A 1149 39.97 -16.80 18.47
CA TYR A 1149 38.77 -16.26 19.13
C TYR A 1149 37.81 -17.41 19.52
N PRO A 1150 38.06 -18.12 20.64
CA PRO A 1150 37.18 -19.18 21.13
C PRO A 1150 35.73 -18.72 21.24
N GLY A 1151 34.79 -19.57 20.82
CA GLY A 1151 33.38 -19.18 20.68
C GLY A 1151 33.07 -18.24 19.52
N ALA A 1152 33.92 -18.15 18.49
CA ALA A 1152 33.63 -17.47 17.24
C ALA A 1152 33.74 -18.40 16.00
N ILE A 1153 32.97 -18.07 14.96
CA ILE A 1153 32.93 -18.78 13.67
C ILE A 1153 33.00 -17.80 12.51
N ALA A 1154 33.82 -18.10 11.51
CA ALA A 1154 33.90 -17.35 10.26
C ALA A 1154 32.96 -17.99 9.22
N ILE A 1155 32.14 -17.17 8.57
CA ILE A 1155 31.04 -17.60 7.69
C ILE A 1155 31.13 -16.83 6.37
N GLY A 1156 31.25 -17.57 5.26
CA GLY A 1156 30.98 -17.05 3.92
C GLY A 1156 29.53 -17.35 3.53
N ALA A 1157 28.77 -16.31 3.20
CA ALA A 1157 27.39 -16.43 2.74
C ALA A 1157 27.15 -15.63 1.44
N GLN A 1158 26.09 -15.99 0.72
CA GLN A 1158 25.67 -15.29 -0.49
C GLN A 1158 24.17 -14.99 -0.47
N TYR A 1159 23.81 -13.87 -1.07
CA TYR A 1159 22.43 -13.52 -1.39
C TYR A 1159 22.20 -13.70 -2.90
N TYR A 1160 20.94 -13.92 -3.28
CA TYR A 1160 20.53 -13.93 -4.68
C TYR A 1160 19.36 -12.97 -4.86
N ASP A 1161 19.63 -11.85 -5.53
CA ASP A 1161 18.60 -10.92 -5.96
C ASP A 1161 17.87 -11.48 -7.18
N ARG A 1162 16.53 -11.51 -7.11
CA ARG A 1162 15.68 -12.12 -8.13
C ARG A 1162 15.30 -11.17 -9.25
N ASP A 1163 15.21 -9.88 -8.95
CA ASP A 1163 14.73 -8.84 -9.88
C ASP A 1163 15.91 -8.28 -10.70
N LEU A 1164 17.12 -8.33 -10.12
CA LEU A 1164 18.39 -8.03 -10.76
C LEU A 1164 19.09 -9.26 -11.36
N ILE A 1165 18.70 -10.47 -10.95
CA ILE A 1165 19.29 -11.77 -11.34
C ILE A 1165 20.80 -11.80 -11.02
N HIS A 1166 21.13 -11.49 -9.76
CA HIS A 1166 22.52 -11.23 -9.35
C HIS A 1166 22.88 -11.86 -8.00
N PHE A 1167 24.14 -12.24 -7.86
CA PHE A 1167 24.71 -12.78 -6.62
C PHE A 1167 25.71 -11.78 -6.06
N HIS A 1168 25.49 -11.36 -4.82
CA HIS A 1168 26.50 -10.71 -4.01
C HIS A 1168 26.83 -11.59 -2.80
N SER A 1169 28.06 -11.49 -2.32
CA SER A 1169 28.55 -12.32 -1.21
C SER A 1169 28.96 -11.44 -0.03
N ASN A 1170 29.02 -12.03 1.16
CA ASN A 1170 29.54 -11.41 2.37
C ASN A 1170 30.37 -12.41 3.17
N VAL A 1171 31.31 -11.91 3.96
CA VAL A 1171 31.98 -12.68 5.00
C VAL A 1171 31.64 -12.08 6.36
N PHE A 1172 31.32 -12.95 7.32
CA PHE A 1172 31.02 -12.61 8.70
C PHE A 1172 31.96 -13.35 9.64
N ILE A 1173 32.22 -12.78 10.80
CA ILE A 1173 32.69 -13.52 11.97
C ILE A 1173 31.70 -13.29 13.09
N ASP A 1174 31.07 -14.37 13.53
CA ASP A 1174 29.98 -14.36 14.49
C ASP A 1174 30.42 -14.96 15.82
N SER A 1175 30.04 -14.31 16.92
CA SER A 1175 30.13 -14.87 18.26
C SER A 1175 29.02 -15.89 18.45
N LEU A 1176 29.39 -17.13 18.72
CA LEU A 1176 28.47 -18.19 19.12
C LEU A 1176 28.00 -18.01 20.57
N ILE A 1177 28.81 -17.33 21.41
CA ILE A 1177 28.48 -17.04 22.82
C ILE A 1177 27.35 -16.00 22.94
N THR A 1178 27.34 -14.96 22.10
CA THR A 1178 26.30 -13.91 22.13
C THR A 1178 25.28 -14.00 20.99
N GLY A 1179 25.56 -14.80 19.96
CA GLY A 1179 24.77 -14.87 18.72
C GLY A 1179 25.00 -13.70 17.75
N GLU A 1180 25.87 -12.74 18.09
CA GLU A 1180 26.03 -11.48 17.37
C GLU A 1180 27.26 -11.45 16.46
N THR A 1181 27.18 -10.65 15.40
CA THR A 1181 28.24 -10.50 14.40
C THR A 1181 29.33 -9.56 14.93
N LEU A 1182 30.52 -10.10 15.15
CA LEU A 1182 31.71 -9.40 15.66
C LEU A 1182 32.38 -8.56 14.57
N TRP A 1183 32.42 -9.10 13.35
CA TRP A 1183 32.96 -8.45 12.15
C TRP A 1183 32.14 -8.85 10.94
N SER A 1184 32.01 -7.94 9.97
CA SER A 1184 31.52 -8.29 8.64
C SER A 1184 32.19 -7.45 7.57
N SER A 1185 32.51 -8.09 6.44
CA SER A 1185 32.95 -7.42 5.24
C SER A 1185 31.82 -6.54 4.68
N PRO A 1186 32.14 -5.55 3.83
CA PRO A 1186 31.18 -5.03 2.87
C PRO A 1186 30.57 -6.15 1.99
N SER A 1187 29.57 -5.80 1.18
CA SER A 1187 29.18 -6.63 0.04
C SER A 1187 30.41 -6.84 -0.86
N ILE A 1188 30.61 -8.03 -1.42
CA ILE A 1188 31.71 -8.34 -2.34
C ILE A 1188 31.15 -8.96 -3.63
N ALA A 1189 31.78 -8.61 -4.75
CA ALA A 1189 31.28 -8.91 -6.09
C ALA A 1189 31.47 -10.40 -6.46
N GLY A 1190 30.52 -10.92 -7.21
CA GLY A 1190 30.55 -12.28 -7.73
C GLY A 1190 29.95 -13.34 -6.81
N ARG A 1191 29.64 -14.47 -7.45
CA ARG A 1191 29.06 -15.66 -6.82
C ARG A 1191 30.15 -16.48 -6.11
N THR A 1192 29.81 -17.13 -5.00
CA THR A 1192 30.75 -17.98 -4.22
C THR A 1192 30.25 -19.43 -4.08
N ASP A 1193 31.13 -20.34 -3.60
CA ASP A 1193 30.81 -21.75 -3.36
C ASP A 1193 31.48 -22.32 -2.09
N SER A 1194 30.98 -23.48 -1.66
CA SER A 1194 31.32 -24.16 -0.40
C SER A 1194 32.76 -24.64 -0.23
N THR A 1195 33.61 -24.42 -1.23
CA THR A 1195 35.02 -24.79 -1.28
C THR A 1195 35.94 -23.62 -1.63
N PHE A 1196 35.39 -22.42 -1.86
CA PHE A 1196 36.18 -21.23 -2.18
C PHE A 1196 36.82 -20.58 -0.95
N PHE A 1197 36.31 -20.89 0.25
CA PHE A 1197 36.59 -20.21 1.52
C PHE A 1197 37.62 -20.97 2.37
N LYS A 1198 38.63 -20.28 2.92
CA LYS A 1198 39.55 -20.79 3.96
C LYS A 1198 39.85 -19.70 5.00
N PHE A 1199 39.99 -20.11 6.25
CA PHE A 1199 40.54 -19.32 7.35
C PHE A 1199 41.91 -19.88 7.75
N ARG A 1200 42.78 -19.05 8.33
CA ARG A 1200 44.06 -19.43 8.95
C ARG A 1200 44.31 -18.57 10.19
N SER A 1201 44.76 -19.17 11.27
CA SER A 1201 44.94 -18.50 12.56
C SER A 1201 46.19 -17.61 12.62
N ALA A 1202 46.20 -16.67 13.57
CA ALA A 1202 47.37 -15.83 13.86
C ALA A 1202 48.53 -16.63 14.46
N ALA A 1203 48.26 -17.81 15.05
CA ALA A 1203 49.28 -18.75 15.48
C ALA A 1203 50.00 -19.46 14.30
N GLU A 1204 49.33 -19.57 13.14
CA GLU A 1204 49.87 -20.21 11.94
C GLU A 1204 50.50 -19.23 10.96
N ALA A 1205 50.25 -17.92 11.07
CA ALA A 1205 50.64 -16.91 10.08
C ALA A 1205 51.42 -15.74 10.69
N ASP A 1206 52.58 -15.42 10.11
CA ASP A 1206 53.36 -14.24 10.51
C ASP A 1206 52.59 -12.95 10.21
N GLY A 1207 51.95 -12.37 11.24
CA GLY A 1207 51.38 -11.02 11.20
C GLY A 1207 49.93 -10.88 11.70
N GLY A 1208 49.13 -11.95 11.70
CA GLY A 1208 47.71 -11.89 12.08
C GLY A 1208 46.88 -13.05 11.51
N PRO A 1209 45.60 -13.17 11.91
CA PRO A 1209 44.68 -14.14 11.33
C PRO A 1209 44.33 -13.75 9.89
N ARG A 1210 44.07 -14.71 9.00
CA ARG A 1210 43.86 -14.43 7.57
C ARG A 1210 42.72 -15.24 6.98
N LEU A 1211 42.09 -14.67 5.96
CA LEU A 1211 40.93 -15.25 5.30
C LEU A 1211 41.09 -15.12 3.77
N MET A 1212 40.93 -16.23 3.05
CA MET A 1212 40.88 -16.21 1.59
C MET A 1212 39.51 -16.66 1.10
N MET A 1213 39.00 -16.00 0.07
CA MET A 1213 37.79 -16.40 -0.62
C MET A 1213 38.01 -16.31 -2.13
N GLY A 1214 37.79 -17.40 -2.85
CA GLY A 1214 37.58 -17.33 -4.30
C GLY A 1214 36.14 -16.90 -4.62
N ALA A 1215 35.91 -16.43 -5.85
CA ALA A 1215 34.59 -16.20 -6.40
C ALA A 1215 34.57 -16.60 -7.89
N TYR A 1216 33.57 -16.13 -8.63
CA TYR A 1216 33.60 -16.15 -10.09
C TYR A 1216 34.39 -14.91 -10.54
N ASN A 1217 35.32 -15.09 -11.49
CA ASN A 1217 36.29 -14.09 -12.00
C ASN A 1217 37.32 -13.53 -11.00
N THR A 1218 37.09 -13.60 -9.68
CA THR A 1218 37.91 -12.89 -8.66
C THR A 1218 38.42 -13.76 -7.51
N MET A 1219 39.51 -13.29 -6.88
CA MET A 1219 40.20 -13.84 -5.72
C MET A 1219 40.32 -12.75 -4.64
N TYR A 1220 39.95 -13.06 -3.40
CA TYR A 1220 40.00 -12.14 -2.26
C TYR A 1220 40.91 -12.67 -1.15
N LEU A 1221 41.78 -11.82 -0.59
CA LEU A 1221 42.53 -12.06 0.64
C LEU A 1221 42.26 -10.93 1.64
N PHE A 1222 41.66 -11.26 2.78
CA PHE A 1222 41.54 -10.38 3.94
C PHE A 1222 42.66 -10.76 4.93
N GLN A 1223 43.35 -9.75 5.45
CA GLN A 1223 44.58 -9.85 6.25
C GLN A 1223 44.53 -8.90 7.45
#